data_AF-A0A951PPK1-F1
#
_entry.id   AF-A0A951PPK1-F1
#
_cell.length_a   1.000
_cell.length_b   1.000
_cell.length_c   1.000
_cell.angle_alpha   90.00
_cell.angle_beta   90.00
_cell.angle_gamma   90.00
#
_symmetry.space_group_name_H-M   'P 1'
#
loop_
_entity.id
_entity.type
_entity.pdbx_description
1 polymer ?
#
loop_
_entity_poly.entity_id
_entity_poly.type
_entity_poly.pdbx_seq_one_letter_code
_entity_poly.pdbx_strand_id
1 'polypeptide(L)'
;MEIIRVEDTDLQDIEGNRCRTFRAISEPLTAEVLVNDIEHYQRKRVIIICNTVSQSQGLFRDLDELNSDGELIVTLLHSRFLPEHRAEKEAYLKEIFAQDWQQQEDNTCHVLISTQVIEAGLNITCEVMHTHLCPMNSLLQRAGRCARFGGEQGEVYIYRSFQVNPVNAELTESDWEDTPEEPTQKKQNFLPYTNEICELTWAVLQEHTASEQVNENVGFRIEEQWINTIHTEETLLQHERRANNQMNFEQQFNAAFFQGEQSVANELIRLVDARSVFIWEEPIFLDDEPIDPKKLLAFSLPISTLCKVWQDVKNLGYKIDWMFKRIENPKDKYIETYSQPNGIPITSRESLIASVRILVNPRYVYYDDQIGLLIGPDVVGNHFVSPNKPQRTHQSEYSYRMDNYVGHLVLMWKCWREAFPTTLKRNGEWVETEMSSVRDELLQAGGRFIRTKIFPDAAENEAEALFEYLVFFAVLTHDLGKLQVKWQNVMRGWQAIAHSSFKGTNPHSHLLAHTDYNPEDKEQRNRLKAYEKKHKRPNHAVESAFLSREILKNSLLPLLRDGFNADSEQISCILHAVIMAAGRHHSAWAGGWKMGDVAKLGKIQLHPGANNAIASSWRSIARFLPETLPLQPANLSREVYAVTKEFDLNRFDTAQIEYLQLYSLVVRALRLCDQRSVQLPPVKEPSKQSLNR
;
A
#
# COMPACT_ATOMS: atom_id res chain seq x y z
N MET A 1 -5.11 8.15 23.65
CA MET A 1 -5.38 6.70 23.54
C MET A 1 -5.37 6.17 24.95
N GLU A 2 -6.54 5.92 25.53
CA GLU A 2 -6.61 5.26 26.84
C GLU A 2 -6.19 3.82 26.62
N ILE A 3 -5.08 3.40 27.24
CA ILE A 3 -4.68 1.99 27.23
C ILE A 3 -5.64 1.31 28.20
N ILE A 4 -6.72 0.76 27.66
CA ILE A 4 -7.65 -0.08 28.42
C ILE A 4 -6.86 -1.35 28.73
N ARG A 5 -6.57 -1.58 30.02
CA ARG A 5 -6.09 -2.87 30.49
C ARG A 5 -7.27 -3.81 30.52
N VAL A 6 -7.18 -4.90 29.76
CA VAL A 6 -8.17 -5.96 29.73
C VAL A 6 -7.81 -6.91 30.89
N GLU A 7 -8.69 -7.01 31.87
CA GLU A 7 -8.53 -7.92 33.01
C GLU A 7 -9.04 -9.33 32.64
N ASP A 8 -8.68 -10.36 33.43
CA ASP A 8 -9.11 -11.75 33.15
C ASP A 8 -10.64 -11.92 33.12
N THR A 9 -11.37 -11.08 33.86
CA THR A 9 -12.83 -11.05 33.83
C THR A 9 -13.38 -10.54 32.51
N ASP A 10 -12.72 -9.55 31.90
CA ASP A 10 -13.12 -9.02 30.60
C ASP A 10 -12.86 -10.06 29.49
N LEU A 11 -11.79 -10.85 29.63
CA LEU A 11 -11.49 -11.96 28.71
C LEU A 11 -12.57 -13.05 28.78
N GLN A 12 -13.04 -13.40 29.97
CA GLN A 12 -14.14 -14.37 30.15
C GLN A 12 -15.45 -13.88 29.52
N ASP A 13 -15.77 -12.59 29.68
CA ASP A 13 -16.95 -11.98 29.06
C ASP A 13 -16.84 -11.94 27.52
N ILE A 14 -15.64 -11.68 26.98
CA ILE A 14 -15.37 -11.65 25.54
C ILE A 14 -15.39 -13.04 24.92
N GLU A 15 -14.89 -14.05 25.64
CA GLU A 15 -14.97 -15.44 25.19
C GLU A 15 -16.43 -15.91 25.15
N GLY A 16 -17.23 -15.51 26.14
CA GLY A 16 -18.52 -16.14 26.39
C GLY A 16 -18.32 -17.64 26.63
N ASN A 17 -19.40 -18.38 26.86
CA ASN A 17 -19.30 -19.83 27.11
C ASN A 17 -18.97 -20.65 25.84
N ARG A 18 -18.22 -20.08 24.87
CA ARG A 18 -17.78 -20.79 23.66
C ARG A 18 -16.63 -21.75 24.00
N CYS A 19 -16.55 -22.85 23.27
CA CYS A 19 -15.52 -23.86 23.44
C CYS A 19 -14.89 -24.24 22.10
N ARG A 20 -13.56 -24.30 22.04
CA ARG A 20 -12.80 -24.79 20.89
C ARG A 20 -11.74 -25.78 21.32
N THR A 21 -11.68 -26.91 20.63
CA THR A 21 -10.62 -27.91 20.82
C THR A 21 -9.73 -27.98 19.57
N PHE A 22 -8.45 -28.31 19.76
CA PHE A 22 -7.45 -28.32 18.69
C PHE A 22 -6.76 -29.68 18.61
N ARG A 23 -6.65 -30.24 17.40
CA ARG A 23 -6.02 -31.55 17.18
C ARG A 23 -5.10 -31.54 15.97
N ALA A 24 -3.86 -31.94 16.16
CA ALA A 24 -2.87 -32.14 15.11
C ALA A 24 -3.04 -33.54 14.48
N ILE A 25 -3.25 -33.59 13.16
CA ILE A 25 -3.48 -34.81 12.39
C ILE A 25 -2.31 -35.04 11.43
N SER A 26 -1.67 -36.21 11.58
CA SER A 26 -0.47 -36.55 10.80
C SER A 26 -0.82 -37.12 9.43
N GLU A 27 -1.96 -37.80 9.35
CA GLU A 27 -2.59 -38.28 8.13
C GLU A 27 -2.94 -37.10 7.20
N PRO A 28 -2.91 -37.29 5.87
CA PRO A 28 -3.28 -36.25 4.93
C PRO A 28 -4.77 -35.93 5.01
N LEU A 29 -5.09 -34.64 4.84
CA LEU A 29 -6.47 -34.24 4.54
C LEU A 29 -6.84 -34.67 3.13
N THR A 30 -7.93 -35.45 3.00
CA THR A 30 -8.52 -35.89 1.73
C THR A 30 -10.04 -35.65 1.73
N ALA A 31 -10.67 -35.74 0.56
CA ALA A 31 -12.12 -35.61 0.45
C ALA A 31 -12.86 -36.73 1.22
N GLU A 32 -12.34 -37.95 1.24
CA GLU A 32 -12.93 -39.07 1.99
C GLU A 32 -12.88 -38.84 3.51
N VAL A 33 -11.79 -38.26 4.03
CA VAL A 33 -11.68 -37.91 5.46
C VAL A 33 -12.78 -36.91 5.84
N LEU A 34 -13.06 -35.94 4.97
CA LEU A 34 -14.07 -34.91 5.19
C LEU A 34 -15.49 -35.50 5.15
N VAL A 35 -15.80 -36.31 4.13
CA VAL A 35 -17.10 -36.99 4.00
C VAL A 35 -17.35 -37.87 5.23
N ASN A 36 -16.36 -38.65 5.65
CA ASN A 36 -16.48 -39.49 6.84
C ASN A 36 -16.73 -38.68 8.13
N ASP A 37 -16.06 -37.54 8.33
CA ASP A 37 -16.34 -36.67 9.50
C ASP A 37 -17.76 -36.10 9.45
N ILE A 38 -18.16 -35.57 8.29
CA ILE A 38 -19.48 -34.97 8.06
C ILE A 38 -20.58 -35.99 8.36
N GLU A 39 -20.48 -37.19 7.81
CA GLU A 39 -21.47 -38.26 8.01
C GLU A 39 -21.46 -38.79 9.45
N HIS A 40 -20.28 -39.04 10.03
CA HIS A 40 -20.17 -39.64 11.35
C HIS A 40 -20.72 -38.73 12.45
N TYR A 41 -20.42 -37.43 12.37
CA TYR A 41 -20.83 -36.44 13.36
C TYR A 41 -22.07 -35.64 12.94
N GLN A 42 -22.66 -35.94 11.78
CA GLN A 42 -23.83 -35.26 11.23
C GLN A 42 -23.65 -33.73 11.16
N ARG A 43 -22.46 -33.29 10.74
CA ARG A 43 -22.06 -31.88 10.68
C ARG A 43 -23.02 -31.11 9.78
N LYS A 44 -23.28 -29.85 10.11
CA LYS A 44 -24.13 -28.95 9.33
C LYS A 44 -23.36 -27.81 8.69
N ARG A 45 -22.31 -27.32 9.36
CA ARG A 45 -21.48 -26.22 8.87
C ARG A 45 -20.01 -26.54 9.05
N VAL A 46 -19.33 -26.78 7.94
CA VAL A 46 -17.92 -27.18 7.89
C VAL A 46 -17.11 -26.13 7.12
N ILE A 47 -15.97 -25.72 7.69
CA ILE A 47 -15.00 -24.86 7.00
C ILE A 47 -13.72 -25.65 6.76
N ILE A 48 -13.22 -25.60 5.54
CA ILE A 48 -11.95 -26.23 5.12
C ILE A 48 -11.04 -25.13 4.60
N ILE A 49 -9.80 -25.08 5.09
CA ILE A 49 -8.83 -24.06 4.70
C ILE A 49 -7.59 -24.69 4.12
N CYS A 50 -7.37 -24.44 2.83
CA CYS A 50 -6.18 -24.84 2.09
C CYS A 50 -5.18 -23.66 2.05
N ASN A 51 -3.89 -23.94 2.05
CA ASN A 51 -2.90 -22.86 1.95
C ASN A 51 -2.78 -22.31 0.52
N THR A 52 -3.08 -23.11 -0.50
CA THR A 52 -2.97 -22.70 -1.91
C THR A 52 -4.31 -22.80 -2.63
N VAL A 53 -4.47 -21.97 -3.67
CA VAL A 53 -5.69 -21.98 -4.50
C VAL A 53 -5.83 -23.30 -5.25
N SER A 54 -4.73 -23.83 -5.79
CA SER A 54 -4.75 -25.10 -6.54
C SER A 54 -5.21 -26.28 -5.66
N GLN A 55 -4.79 -26.34 -4.38
CA GLN A 55 -5.29 -27.34 -3.44
C GLN A 55 -6.79 -27.18 -3.18
N SER A 56 -7.26 -25.93 -2.98
CA SER A 56 -8.69 -25.68 -2.75
C SER A 56 -9.56 -26.06 -3.94
N GLN A 57 -9.08 -25.81 -5.17
CA GLN A 57 -9.78 -26.17 -6.40
C GLN A 57 -9.78 -27.70 -6.62
N GLY A 58 -8.66 -28.38 -6.35
CA GLY A 58 -8.58 -29.83 -6.41
C GLY A 58 -9.51 -30.51 -5.41
N LEU A 59 -9.50 -30.08 -4.14
CA LEU A 59 -10.38 -30.63 -3.12
C LEU A 59 -11.86 -30.38 -3.43
N PHE A 60 -12.21 -29.22 -3.97
CA PHE A 60 -13.58 -28.93 -4.40
C PHE A 60 -14.08 -29.95 -5.42
N ARG A 61 -13.27 -30.27 -6.43
CA ARG A 61 -13.62 -31.29 -7.44
C ARG A 61 -13.71 -32.69 -6.84
N ASP A 62 -12.77 -33.06 -5.97
CA ASP A 62 -12.79 -34.36 -5.30
C ASP A 62 -14.06 -34.54 -4.45
N LEU A 63 -14.48 -33.49 -3.74
CA LEU A 63 -15.72 -33.51 -2.95
C LEU A 63 -16.97 -33.53 -3.83
N ASP A 64 -16.99 -32.78 -4.94
CA ASP A 64 -18.11 -32.77 -5.88
C ASP A 64 -18.32 -34.15 -6.52
N GLU A 65 -17.24 -34.85 -6.87
CA GLU A 65 -17.28 -36.24 -7.36
C GLU A 65 -17.84 -37.23 -6.32
N LEU A 66 -17.49 -37.06 -5.04
CA LEU A 66 -17.98 -37.92 -3.96
C LEU A 66 -19.41 -37.58 -3.52
N ASN A 67 -19.91 -36.37 -3.80
CA ASN A 67 -21.24 -35.89 -3.40
C ASN A 67 -22.37 -36.43 -4.31
N SER A 68 -22.40 -37.74 -4.53
CA SER A 68 -23.33 -38.40 -5.47
C SER A 68 -24.81 -38.29 -5.07
N ASP A 69 -25.10 -38.15 -3.77
CA ASP A 69 -26.47 -38.06 -3.23
C ASP A 69 -26.96 -36.61 -3.06
N GLY A 70 -26.11 -35.61 -3.30
CA GLY A 70 -26.47 -34.19 -3.25
C GLY A 70 -26.72 -33.63 -1.85
N GLU A 71 -26.28 -34.33 -0.80
CA GLU A 71 -26.47 -33.94 0.60
C GLU A 71 -25.49 -32.84 1.06
N LEU A 72 -24.41 -32.62 0.31
CA LEU A 72 -23.44 -31.56 0.57
C LEU A 72 -23.67 -30.36 -0.35
N ILE A 73 -23.72 -29.15 0.21
CA ILE A 73 -23.62 -27.91 -0.55
C ILE A 73 -22.21 -27.36 -0.37
N VAL A 74 -21.35 -27.61 -1.35
CA VAL A 74 -19.95 -27.20 -1.33
C VAL A 74 -19.79 -25.82 -1.99
N THR A 75 -19.17 -24.88 -1.28
CA THR A 75 -18.86 -23.53 -1.78
C THR A 75 -17.36 -23.31 -1.74
N LEU A 76 -16.75 -22.91 -2.86
CA LEU A 76 -15.33 -22.58 -2.96
C LEU A 76 -15.10 -21.07 -2.95
N LEU A 77 -14.17 -20.58 -2.12
CA LEU A 77 -13.81 -19.16 -2.04
C LEU A 77 -12.29 -18.92 -2.05
N HIS A 78 -11.79 -18.18 -3.03
CA HIS A 78 -10.38 -17.78 -3.11
C HIS A 78 -10.18 -16.49 -3.93
N SER A 79 -8.92 -16.06 -4.09
CA SER A 79 -8.55 -14.82 -4.79
C SER A 79 -8.73 -14.84 -6.31
N ARG A 80 -8.94 -16.02 -6.90
CA ARG A 80 -9.04 -16.24 -8.36
C ARG A 80 -10.47 -16.17 -8.93
N PHE A 81 -11.42 -15.56 -8.23
CA PHE A 81 -12.76 -15.26 -8.75
C PHE A 81 -12.83 -13.82 -9.28
N LEU A 82 -13.72 -13.59 -10.25
CA LEU A 82 -14.14 -12.23 -10.59
C LEU A 82 -14.81 -11.56 -9.40
N PRO A 83 -14.71 -10.22 -9.26
CA PRO A 83 -15.28 -9.50 -8.12
C PRO A 83 -16.78 -9.75 -7.90
N GLU A 84 -17.56 -9.90 -8.97
CA GLU A 84 -19.00 -10.16 -8.90
C GLU A 84 -19.31 -11.54 -8.31
N HIS A 85 -18.75 -12.61 -8.88
CA HIS A 85 -18.94 -13.98 -8.39
C HIS A 85 -18.40 -14.15 -6.96
N ARG A 86 -17.29 -13.47 -6.64
CA ARG A 86 -16.78 -13.43 -5.27
C ARG A 86 -17.79 -12.79 -4.31
N ALA A 87 -18.37 -11.65 -4.69
CA ALA A 87 -19.35 -10.95 -3.87
C ALA A 87 -20.63 -11.79 -3.65
N GLU A 88 -21.08 -12.52 -4.67
CA GLU A 88 -22.22 -13.44 -4.56
C GLU A 88 -21.95 -14.56 -3.56
N LYS A 89 -20.78 -15.22 -3.65
CA LYS A 89 -20.36 -16.25 -2.69
C LYS A 89 -20.22 -15.70 -1.28
N GLU A 90 -19.61 -14.53 -1.13
CA GLU A 90 -19.49 -13.86 0.18
C GLU A 90 -20.86 -13.49 0.78
N ALA A 91 -21.84 -13.11 -0.04
CA ALA A 91 -23.21 -12.83 0.40
C ALA A 91 -23.90 -14.11 0.89
N TYR A 92 -23.83 -15.19 0.11
CA TYR A 92 -24.35 -16.50 0.49
C TYR A 92 -23.75 -17.01 1.81
N LEU A 93 -22.42 -16.92 1.97
CA LEU A 93 -21.74 -17.39 3.19
C LEU A 93 -22.13 -16.57 4.43
N LYS A 94 -22.40 -15.27 4.27
CA LYS A 94 -22.89 -14.42 5.37
C LYS A 94 -24.29 -14.77 5.85
N GLU A 95 -25.08 -15.45 5.02
CA GLU A 95 -26.41 -15.92 5.37
C GLU A 95 -26.33 -17.30 6.04
N ILE A 96 -25.61 -18.25 5.42
CA ILE A 96 -25.56 -19.65 5.89
C ILE A 96 -24.66 -19.84 7.11
N PHE A 97 -23.52 -19.16 7.17
CA PHE A 97 -22.58 -19.27 8.30
C PHE A 97 -22.76 -18.14 9.33
N ALA A 98 -23.93 -17.50 9.36
CA ALA A 98 -24.24 -16.44 10.32
C ALA A 98 -24.46 -16.99 11.75
N GLN A 99 -24.45 -16.10 12.74
CA GLN A 99 -24.73 -16.44 14.14
C GLN A 99 -26.14 -17.02 14.32
N ASP A 100 -27.14 -16.38 13.71
CA ASP A 100 -28.56 -16.67 13.92
C ASP A 100 -29.12 -17.65 12.88
N TRP A 101 -28.24 -18.45 12.25
CA TRP A 101 -28.65 -19.42 11.24
C TRP A 101 -29.62 -20.44 11.85
N GLN A 102 -30.77 -20.60 11.19
CA GLN A 102 -31.76 -21.61 11.54
C GLN A 102 -31.60 -22.78 10.58
N GLN A 103 -31.37 -23.96 11.15
CA GLN A 103 -31.27 -25.19 10.39
C GLN A 103 -32.54 -25.40 9.56
N GLN A 104 -32.37 -25.66 8.26
CA GLN A 104 -33.46 -26.07 7.40
C GLN A 104 -33.87 -27.51 7.71
N GLU A 105 -35.12 -27.89 7.40
CA GLU A 105 -35.62 -29.25 7.71
C GLU A 105 -34.93 -30.35 6.86
N ASP A 106 -34.17 -29.97 5.85
CA ASP A 106 -33.32 -30.88 5.09
C ASP A 106 -32.03 -31.20 5.87
N ASN A 107 -31.55 -32.43 5.75
CA ASN A 107 -30.39 -32.89 6.50
C ASN A 107 -29.06 -32.35 5.93
N THR A 108 -29.12 -31.33 5.09
CA THR A 108 -28.05 -30.81 4.25
C THR A 108 -26.89 -30.21 5.05
N CYS A 109 -25.67 -30.53 4.62
CA CYS A 109 -24.45 -29.96 5.19
C CYS A 109 -23.87 -28.91 4.25
N HIS A 110 -23.60 -27.71 4.79
CA HIS A 110 -22.93 -26.64 4.06
C HIS A 110 -21.42 -26.68 4.32
N VAL A 111 -20.66 -26.82 3.24
CA VAL A 111 -19.20 -26.96 3.28
C VAL A 111 -18.58 -25.76 2.58
N LEU A 112 -17.74 -25.00 3.29
CA LEU A 112 -16.94 -23.92 2.71
C LEU A 112 -15.50 -24.39 2.56
N ILE A 113 -15.00 -24.48 1.32
CA ILE A 113 -13.58 -24.64 1.03
C ILE A 113 -13.02 -23.25 0.72
N SER A 114 -11.98 -22.84 1.42
CA SER A 114 -11.38 -21.52 1.26
C SER A 114 -9.86 -21.56 1.34
N THR A 115 -9.23 -20.48 0.90
CA THR A 115 -7.85 -20.14 1.30
C THR A 115 -7.86 -19.10 2.43
N GLN A 116 -6.75 -18.37 2.62
CA GLN A 116 -6.60 -17.31 3.64
C GLN A 116 -7.60 -16.15 3.48
N VAL A 117 -8.39 -16.11 2.41
CA VAL A 117 -9.33 -15.02 2.12
C VAL A 117 -10.42 -14.84 3.18
N ILE A 118 -10.70 -15.85 4.00
CA ILE A 118 -11.70 -15.77 5.10
C ILE A 118 -11.10 -15.33 6.44
N GLU A 119 -9.76 -15.18 6.53
CA GLU A 119 -9.08 -14.76 7.77
C GLU A 119 -9.50 -13.34 8.18
N ALA A 120 -9.89 -12.47 7.22
CA ALA A 120 -10.37 -11.12 7.49
C ALA A 120 -11.61 -10.76 6.63
N GLY A 121 -12.51 -9.95 7.19
CA GLY A 121 -13.62 -9.36 6.43
C GLY A 121 -14.92 -10.16 6.34
N LEU A 122 -14.97 -11.39 6.90
CA LEU A 122 -16.17 -12.22 6.96
C LEU A 122 -16.54 -12.56 8.42
N ASN A 123 -17.79 -12.31 8.78
CA ASN A 123 -18.35 -12.60 10.10
C ASN A 123 -19.11 -13.93 10.05
N ILE A 124 -18.38 -15.04 9.99
CA ILE A 124 -18.91 -16.40 9.80
C ILE A 124 -18.47 -17.34 10.94
N THR A 125 -19.25 -18.40 11.18
CA THR A 125 -18.98 -19.44 12.19
C THR A 125 -19.25 -20.85 11.65
N CYS A 126 -18.53 -21.85 12.16
CA CYS A 126 -18.71 -23.28 11.83
C CYS A 126 -18.59 -24.18 13.07
N GLU A 127 -19.05 -25.42 12.93
CA GLU A 127 -18.97 -26.46 13.98
C GLU A 127 -17.60 -27.15 13.97
N VAL A 128 -17.05 -27.33 12.78
CA VAL A 128 -15.75 -27.96 12.61
C VAL A 128 -14.95 -27.25 11.52
N MET A 129 -13.66 -27.07 11.80
CA MET A 129 -12.69 -26.51 10.88
C MET A 129 -11.59 -27.52 10.58
N HIS A 130 -11.40 -27.84 9.30
CA HIS A 130 -10.26 -28.60 8.82
C HIS A 130 -9.29 -27.63 8.15
N THR A 131 -8.06 -27.49 8.65
CA THR A 131 -7.10 -26.53 8.10
C THR A 131 -5.76 -27.19 7.82
N HIS A 132 -5.15 -26.81 6.69
CA HIS A 132 -3.75 -27.12 6.44
C HIS A 132 -2.87 -26.35 7.44
N LEU A 133 -1.78 -26.98 7.89
CA LEU A 133 -0.78 -26.38 8.77
C LEU A 133 -0.29 -25.04 8.21
N CYS A 134 -0.27 -24.03 9.08
CA CYS A 134 0.15 -22.66 8.78
C CYS A 134 0.78 -22.05 10.04
N PRO A 135 1.38 -20.85 9.98
CA PRO A 135 1.91 -20.17 11.16
C PRO A 135 0.81 -19.96 12.22
N MET A 136 1.18 -20.06 13.49
CA MET A 136 0.25 -19.95 14.62
C MET A 136 -0.66 -18.71 14.56
N ASN A 137 -0.14 -17.55 14.16
CA ASN A 137 -0.96 -16.34 14.01
C ASN A 137 -2.09 -16.52 12.99
N SER A 138 -1.79 -17.12 11.82
CA SER A 138 -2.80 -17.41 10.80
C SER A 138 -3.76 -18.50 11.28
N LEU A 139 -3.25 -19.54 11.96
CA LEU A 139 -4.08 -20.61 12.51
C LEU A 139 -5.14 -20.08 13.48
N LEU A 140 -4.76 -19.19 14.40
CA LEU A 140 -5.69 -18.61 15.37
C LEU A 140 -6.70 -17.67 14.71
N GLN A 141 -6.28 -16.93 13.67
CA GLN A 141 -7.21 -16.12 12.86
C GLN A 141 -8.24 -16.98 12.12
N ARG A 142 -7.81 -18.13 11.58
CA ARG A 142 -8.68 -19.15 10.97
C ARG A 142 -9.64 -19.72 12.01
N ALA A 143 -9.12 -20.21 13.13
CA ALA A 143 -9.91 -20.78 14.23
C ALA A 143 -10.92 -19.79 14.83
N GLY A 144 -10.68 -18.47 14.73
CA GLY A 144 -11.66 -17.42 15.06
C GLY A 144 -12.92 -17.39 14.18
N ARG A 145 -13.06 -18.32 13.23
CA ARG A 145 -14.27 -18.62 12.42
C ARG A 145 -14.91 -19.97 12.78
N CYS A 146 -14.37 -20.69 13.77
CA CYS A 146 -14.95 -21.91 14.35
C CYS A 146 -15.43 -21.59 15.76
N ALA A 147 -16.67 -21.93 16.12
CA ALA A 147 -17.29 -21.49 17.38
C ALA A 147 -16.99 -20.01 17.70
N ARG A 148 -17.35 -19.13 16.76
CA ARG A 148 -17.03 -17.70 16.82
C ARG A 148 -17.82 -16.99 17.91
N PHE A 149 -19.10 -17.36 18.08
CA PHE A 149 -20.04 -16.69 18.96
C PHE A 149 -20.17 -17.40 20.31
N GLY A 150 -20.65 -16.66 21.32
CA GLY A 150 -20.77 -17.18 22.68
C GLY A 150 -21.74 -18.38 22.75
N GLY A 151 -21.33 -19.43 23.47
CA GLY A 151 -22.13 -20.65 23.66
C GLY A 151 -21.97 -21.70 22.55
N GLU A 152 -21.22 -21.40 21.49
CA GLU A 152 -20.90 -22.38 20.45
C GLU A 152 -19.79 -23.34 20.89
N GLN A 153 -19.83 -24.58 20.39
CA GLN A 153 -18.77 -25.57 20.56
C GLN A 153 -18.23 -25.94 19.19
N GLY A 154 -16.90 -25.98 19.07
CA GLY A 154 -16.26 -26.25 17.80
C GLY A 154 -14.96 -27.03 17.90
N GLU A 155 -14.63 -27.69 16.80
CA GLU A 155 -13.43 -28.53 16.68
C GLU A 155 -12.53 -27.98 15.57
N VAL A 156 -11.22 -27.94 15.82
CA VAL A 156 -10.22 -27.52 14.85
C VAL A 156 -9.23 -28.65 14.62
N TYR A 157 -9.26 -29.21 13.41
CA TYR A 157 -8.35 -30.25 12.94
C TYR A 157 -7.27 -29.63 12.05
N ILE A 158 -6.01 -29.77 12.46
CA ILE A 158 -4.85 -29.20 11.78
C ILE A 158 -4.08 -30.33 11.12
N TYR A 159 -4.07 -30.33 9.79
CA TYR A 159 -3.43 -31.38 9.00
C TYR A 159 -2.04 -30.95 8.58
N ARG A 160 -1.05 -31.81 8.80
CA ARG A 160 0.31 -31.55 8.32
C ARG A 160 0.37 -31.63 6.80
N SER A 161 -0.26 -32.64 6.23
CA SER A 161 -0.25 -32.93 4.79
C SER A 161 -1.63 -32.85 4.17
N PHE A 162 -1.66 -32.67 2.85
CA PHE A 162 -2.87 -32.52 2.06
C PHE A 162 -2.72 -33.35 0.80
N GLN A 163 -3.76 -34.10 0.43
CA GLN A 163 -3.75 -34.94 -0.77
C GLN A 163 -5.06 -34.78 -1.53
N VAL A 164 -4.92 -34.51 -2.83
CA VAL A 164 -6.02 -34.46 -3.80
C VAL A 164 -5.85 -35.58 -4.82
N ASN A 165 -6.93 -35.99 -5.48
CA ASN A 165 -6.88 -36.97 -6.56
C ASN A 165 -5.91 -36.47 -7.65
N PRO A 166 -4.92 -37.26 -8.11
CA PRO A 166 -3.97 -36.84 -9.13
C PRO A 166 -4.61 -36.31 -10.42
N VAL A 167 -5.83 -36.75 -10.76
CA VAL A 167 -6.58 -36.25 -11.93
C VAL A 167 -7.08 -34.83 -11.69
N ASN A 168 -7.47 -34.51 -10.46
CA ASN A 168 -7.94 -33.19 -10.03
C ASN A 168 -6.82 -32.33 -9.45
N ALA A 169 -5.62 -32.88 -9.32
CA ALA A 169 -4.42 -32.15 -8.95
C ALA A 169 -4.07 -31.19 -10.09
N GLU A 170 -4.56 -29.96 -10.01
CA GLU A 170 -3.99 -28.87 -10.80
C GLU A 170 -2.52 -28.77 -10.46
N LEU A 171 -1.68 -29.06 -11.45
CA LEU A 171 -0.24 -28.86 -11.47
C LEU A 171 0.30 -28.52 -10.07
N THR A 172 0.45 -29.51 -9.20
CA THR A 172 0.95 -29.33 -7.81
C THR A 172 2.20 -28.46 -7.79
N GLU A 173 2.16 -27.29 -7.12
CA GLU A 173 3.29 -26.34 -7.06
C GLU A 173 4.62 -27.10 -6.93
N SER A 174 5.44 -27.06 -7.99
CA SER A 174 6.77 -27.68 -7.96
C SER A 174 7.63 -26.84 -7.05
N ASP A 175 8.43 -27.50 -6.22
CA ASP A 175 9.37 -26.84 -5.33
C ASP A 175 10.16 -25.77 -6.09
N TRP A 176 10.08 -24.55 -5.58
CA TRP A 176 10.62 -23.33 -6.18
C TRP A 176 12.16 -23.32 -6.30
N GLU A 177 12.82 -24.36 -5.77
CA GLU A 177 14.28 -24.49 -5.71
C GLU A 177 14.80 -25.36 -6.86
N ASP A 178 15.40 -24.72 -7.86
CA ASP A 178 16.30 -25.34 -8.86
C ASP A 178 17.62 -25.77 -8.19
N THR A 179 17.57 -26.71 -7.24
CA THR A 179 18.75 -27.49 -6.84
C THR A 179 18.51 -28.95 -7.20
N PRO A 180 19.33 -29.56 -8.08
CA PRO A 180 19.29 -30.99 -8.33
C PRO A 180 19.92 -31.69 -7.12
N GLU A 181 19.19 -31.76 -6.01
CA GLU A 181 19.51 -32.67 -4.91
C GLU A 181 18.84 -34.03 -5.18
N GLU A 182 19.53 -35.09 -4.79
CA GLU A 182 19.12 -36.47 -4.96
C GLU A 182 17.68 -36.74 -4.45
N PRO A 183 16.97 -37.75 -4.98
CA PRO A 183 15.57 -38.03 -4.64
C PRO A 183 15.44 -38.67 -3.24
N THR A 184 15.81 -37.93 -2.20
CA THR A 184 15.64 -38.30 -0.80
C THR A 184 14.54 -37.43 -0.19
N GLN A 185 13.37 -38.05 0.08
CA GLN A 185 12.19 -37.49 0.76
C GLN A 185 11.77 -36.08 0.29
N LYS A 186 10.74 -35.99 -0.58
CA LYS A 186 10.08 -34.72 -0.94
C LYS A 186 9.91 -33.85 0.32
N LYS A 187 10.67 -32.75 0.42
CA LYS A 187 10.52 -31.77 1.49
C LYS A 187 9.09 -31.25 1.44
N GLN A 188 8.40 -31.31 2.56
CA GLN A 188 7.04 -30.82 2.65
C GLN A 188 7.05 -29.29 2.61
N ASN A 189 6.20 -28.72 1.77
CA ASN A 189 6.16 -27.28 1.53
C ASN A 189 4.85 -26.68 2.03
N PHE A 190 4.93 -25.58 2.79
CA PHE A 190 3.78 -24.91 3.42
C PHE A 190 3.47 -23.56 2.76
N LEU A 191 3.75 -23.41 1.46
CA LEU A 191 3.48 -22.18 0.70
C LEU A 191 2.06 -21.64 0.98
N PRO A 192 1.90 -20.31 1.14
CA PRO A 192 2.92 -19.25 0.96
C PRO A 192 3.82 -19.03 2.19
N TYR A 193 3.68 -19.85 3.23
CA TYR A 193 4.41 -19.69 4.48
C TYR A 193 5.78 -20.38 4.42
N THR A 194 6.71 -19.89 5.22
CA THR A 194 8.03 -20.52 5.33
C THR A 194 7.94 -21.81 6.14
N ASN A 195 8.74 -22.80 5.79
CA ASN A 195 8.65 -24.11 6.44
C ASN A 195 9.02 -24.05 7.92
N GLU A 196 10.00 -23.22 8.30
CA GLU A 196 10.51 -23.17 9.66
C GLU A 196 9.43 -22.75 10.68
N ILE A 197 8.66 -21.70 10.38
CA ILE A 197 7.60 -21.21 11.28
C ILE A 197 6.43 -22.19 11.35
N CYS A 198 6.14 -22.91 10.27
CA CYS A 198 5.11 -23.93 10.24
C CYS A 198 5.52 -25.15 11.09
N GLU A 199 6.78 -25.56 11.02
CA GLU A 199 7.31 -26.65 11.86
C GLU A 199 7.33 -26.29 13.35
N LEU A 200 7.65 -25.05 13.71
CA LEU A 200 7.49 -24.57 15.10
C LEU A 200 6.03 -24.63 15.56
N THR A 201 5.11 -24.20 14.69
CA THR A 201 3.67 -24.31 14.96
C THR A 201 3.25 -25.77 15.14
N TRP A 202 3.76 -26.66 14.29
CA TRP A 202 3.49 -28.09 14.36
C TRP A 202 3.94 -28.74 15.67
N ALA A 203 5.14 -28.39 16.15
CA ALA A 203 5.66 -28.90 17.42
C ALA A 203 4.74 -28.56 18.60
N VAL A 204 4.30 -27.30 18.69
CA VAL A 204 3.37 -26.84 19.73
C VAL A 204 2.03 -27.60 19.67
N LEU A 205 1.49 -27.80 18.46
CA LEU A 205 0.22 -28.51 18.28
C LEU A 205 0.33 -30.01 18.57
N GLN A 206 1.46 -30.66 18.22
CA GLN A 206 1.70 -32.06 18.57
C GLN A 206 1.78 -32.26 20.08
N GLU A 207 2.50 -31.38 20.78
CA GLU A 207 2.60 -31.43 22.25
C GLU A 207 1.22 -31.28 22.90
N HIS A 208 0.42 -30.31 22.44
CA HIS A 208 -0.96 -30.14 22.92
C HIS A 208 -1.83 -31.37 22.63
N THR A 209 -1.75 -31.94 21.42
CA THR A 209 -2.56 -33.10 21.03
C THR A 209 -2.20 -34.36 21.82
N ALA A 210 -0.95 -34.50 22.24
CA ALA A 210 -0.48 -35.59 23.08
C ALA A 210 -0.77 -35.39 24.58
N SER A 211 -1.21 -34.20 24.98
CA SER A 211 -1.49 -33.85 26.38
C SER A 211 -2.86 -34.35 26.85
N GLU A 212 -3.06 -34.40 28.17
CA GLU A 212 -4.38 -34.66 28.77
C GLU A 212 -5.39 -33.54 28.48
N GLN A 213 -4.93 -32.38 28.00
CA GLN A 213 -5.72 -31.18 27.74
C GLN A 213 -6.28 -31.08 26.32
N VAL A 214 -6.11 -32.11 25.47
CA VAL A 214 -6.55 -32.09 24.07
C VAL A 214 -8.06 -31.85 23.88
N ASN A 215 -8.86 -32.20 24.90
CA ASN A 215 -10.32 -31.98 24.91
C ASN A 215 -10.73 -30.72 25.70
N GLU A 216 -9.76 -29.98 26.23
CA GLU A 216 -10.03 -28.74 26.97
C GLU A 216 -10.19 -27.55 26.01
N ASN A 217 -10.92 -26.53 26.47
CA ASN A 217 -11.11 -25.31 25.70
C ASN A 217 -9.78 -24.55 25.55
N VAL A 218 -9.42 -24.24 24.31
CA VAL A 218 -8.30 -23.34 23.98
C VAL A 218 -8.83 -21.90 23.94
N GLY A 219 -8.68 -21.20 25.06
CA GLY A 219 -9.00 -19.78 25.20
C GLY A 219 -7.80 -18.85 25.01
N PHE A 220 -8.01 -17.54 25.14
CA PHE A 220 -7.07 -16.46 24.84
C PHE A 220 -5.71 -16.63 25.51
N ARG A 221 -5.66 -17.12 26.76
CA ARG A 221 -4.40 -17.34 27.48
C ARG A 221 -3.53 -18.43 26.87
N ILE A 222 -4.15 -19.51 26.40
CA ILE A 222 -3.44 -20.60 25.71
C ILE A 222 -3.00 -20.12 24.32
N GLU A 223 -3.88 -19.41 23.61
CA GLU A 223 -3.57 -18.78 22.32
C GLU A 223 -2.37 -17.83 22.43
N GLU A 224 -2.34 -16.95 23.44
CA GLU A 224 -1.23 -16.04 23.74
C GLU A 224 0.07 -16.79 24.06
N GLN A 225 -0.02 -17.85 24.87
CA GLN A 225 1.15 -18.69 25.20
C GLN A 225 1.74 -19.32 23.94
N TRP A 226 0.92 -19.92 23.08
CA TRP A 226 1.37 -20.53 21.83
C TRP A 226 2.07 -19.53 20.91
N ILE A 227 1.50 -18.32 20.76
CA ILE A 227 2.12 -17.22 20.02
C ILE A 227 3.48 -16.91 20.63
N ASN A 228 3.54 -16.64 21.93
CA ASN A 228 4.79 -16.23 22.58
C ASN A 228 5.91 -17.26 22.45
N THR A 229 5.60 -18.56 22.56
CA THR A 229 6.58 -19.64 22.36
C THR A 229 7.23 -19.59 20.97
N ILE A 230 6.45 -19.28 19.93
CA ILE A 230 6.95 -19.25 18.54
C ILE A 230 7.67 -17.93 18.23
N HIS A 231 7.17 -16.79 18.72
CA HIS A 231 7.71 -15.46 18.43
C HIS A 231 9.08 -15.18 19.09
N THR A 232 9.41 -15.86 20.21
CA THR A 232 10.75 -15.74 20.83
C THR A 232 11.88 -16.26 19.95
N GLU A 233 11.64 -17.30 19.15
CA GLU A 233 12.65 -17.86 18.22
C GLU A 233 12.64 -17.18 16.84
N GLU A 234 11.46 -16.75 16.37
CA GLU A 234 11.31 -16.02 15.10
C GLU A 234 12.08 -14.68 15.07
N THR A 235 12.16 -13.99 16.20
CA THR A 235 12.78 -12.67 16.31
C THR A 235 14.27 -12.68 15.95
N LEU A 236 15.02 -13.74 16.30
CA LEU A 236 16.45 -13.86 15.99
C LEU A 236 16.70 -14.10 14.49
N LEU A 237 15.90 -14.96 13.86
CA LEU A 237 16.01 -15.29 12.43
C LEU A 237 15.59 -14.11 11.52
N GLN A 238 14.56 -13.35 11.92
CA GLN A 238 14.17 -12.14 11.20
C GLN A 238 15.24 -11.04 11.30
N HIS A 239 15.95 -10.94 12.43
CA HIS A 239 17.06 -10.00 12.60
C HIS A 239 18.22 -10.31 11.65
N GLU A 240 18.61 -11.58 11.49
CA GLU A 240 19.65 -12.00 10.53
C GLU A 240 19.24 -11.79 9.08
N ARG A 241 18.00 -12.12 8.69
CA ARG A 241 17.50 -11.89 7.32
C ARG A 241 17.44 -10.40 6.96
N ARG A 242 17.04 -9.53 7.91
CA ARG A 242 17.04 -8.07 7.72
C ARG A 242 18.46 -7.53 7.57
N ALA A 243 19.42 -8.03 8.35
CA ALA A 243 20.82 -7.64 8.23
C ALA A 243 21.42 -8.06 6.88
N ASN A 244 21.12 -9.28 6.41
CA ASN A 244 21.65 -9.81 5.15
C ASN A 244 21.07 -9.12 3.90
N ASN A 245 19.82 -8.65 3.96
CA ASN A 245 19.17 -7.98 2.82
C ASN A 245 19.31 -6.44 2.83
N GLN A 246 19.84 -5.86 3.89
CA GLN A 246 19.95 -4.41 4.06
C GLN A 246 20.79 -3.77 2.95
N MET A 247 21.97 -4.32 2.66
CA MET A 247 22.90 -3.75 1.68
C MET A 247 22.31 -3.75 0.26
N ASN A 248 21.58 -4.80 -0.12
CA ASN A 248 20.93 -4.89 -1.43
C ASN A 248 19.75 -3.91 -1.53
N PHE A 249 18.91 -3.83 -0.50
CA PHE A 249 17.82 -2.85 -0.45
C PHE A 249 18.34 -1.42 -0.54
N GLU A 250 19.39 -1.07 0.19
CA GLU A 250 19.97 0.29 0.20
C GLU A 250 20.55 0.67 -1.17
N GLN A 251 21.21 -0.26 -1.86
CA GLN A 251 21.72 -0.06 -3.21
C GLN A 251 20.59 0.13 -4.23
N GLN A 252 19.58 -0.74 -4.20
CA GLN A 252 18.41 -0.63 -5.07
C GLN A 252 17.63 0.67 -4.79
N PHE A 253 17.53 1.08 -3.52
CA PHE A 253 16.83 2.29 -3.09
C PHE A 253 17.48 3.53 -3.67
N ASN A 254 18.80 3.60 -3.59
CA ASN A 254 19.58 4.69 -4.18
C ASN A 254 19.41 4.76 -5.70
N ALA A 255 19.55 3.63 -6.41
CA ALA A 255 19.39 3.58 -7.87
C ALA A 255 18.00 4.05 -8.33
N ALA A 256 16.94 3.59 -7.67
CA ALA A 256 15.57 3.97 -8.01
C ALA A 256 15.24 5.45 -7.75
N PHE A 257 15.59 5.97 -6.57
CA PHE A 257 15.14 7.29 -6.12
C PHE A 257 16.08 8.44 -6.53
N PHE A 258 17.35 8.17 -6.81
CA PHE A 258 18.34 9.21 -7.13
C PHE A 258 18.93 9.11 -8.52
N GLN A 259 19.26 7.91 -8.98
CA GLN A 259 19.76 7.72 -10.35
C GLN A 259 18.62 7.72 -11.36
N GLY A 260 17.37 7.64 -10.87
CA GLY A 260 16.17 7.67 -11.70
C GLY A 260 15.95 6.37 -12.46
N GLU A 261 16.56 5.28 -11.99
CA GLU A 261 16.43 3.95 -12.58
C GLU A 261 15.08 3.35 -12.21
N GLN A 262 14.06 3.70 -13.01
CA GLN A 262 12.68 3.21 -12.82
C GLN A 262 12.57 1.67 -12.86
N SER A 263 13.52 0.98 -13.49
CA SER A 263 13.60 -0.48 -13.46
C SER A 263 13.83 -1.00 -12.05
N VAL A 264 14.76 -0.39 -11.31
CA VAL A 264 15.13 -0.79 -9.94
C VAL A 264 14.05 -0.39 -8.93
N ALA A 265 13.26 0.65 -9.23
CA ALA A 265 12.10 1.00 -8.43
C ALA A 265 11.09 -0.16 -8.31
N ASN A 266 10.96 -0.98 -9.35
CA ASN A 266 10.10 -2.17 -9.32
C ASN A 266 10.67 -3.31 -8.46
N GLU A 267 11.98 -3.32 -8.22
CA GLU A 267 12.67 -4.29 -7.36
C GLU A 267 12.58 -3.90 -5.87
N LEU A 268 12.38 -2.61 -5.58
CA LEU A 268 12.12 -2.08 -4.23
C LEU A 268 10.68 -2.24 -3.76
N ILE A 269 9.76 -2.40 -4.71
CA ILE A 269 8.45 -2.92 -4.38
C ILE A 269 8.76 -4.30 -3.84
N ARG A 270 8.42 -4.53 -2.55
CA ARG A 270 8.50 -5.81 -1.82
C ARG A 270 8.52 -6.98 -2.78
N LEU A 271 9.31 -8.03 -2.57
CA LEU A 271 9.08 -9.36 -3.18
C LEU A 271 7.56 -9.58 -3.27
N VAL A 272 6.97 -9.22 -4.40
CA VAL A 272 5.53 -9.28 -4.54
C VAL A 272 5.40 -10.73 -4.92
N ASP A 273 4.85 -11.56 -4.08
CA ASP A 273 4.72 -12.95 -4.49
C ASP A 273 3.64 -13.08 -5.55
N ALA A 274 2.76 -12.09 -5.71
CA ALA A 274 1.70 -12.07 -6.71
C ALA A 274 1.93 -11.13 -7.92
N ARG A 275 1.30 -11.43 -9.05
CA ARG A 275 1.32 -10.66 -10.30
C ARG A 275 -0.09 -10.30 -10.74
N SER A 276 -0.22 -9.14 -11.37
CA SER A 276 -1.47 -8.74 -12.03
C SER A 276 -1.55 -9.40 -13.40
N VAL A 277 -2.48 -10.33 -13.55
CA VAL A 277 -2.66 -11.17 -14.72
C VAL A 277 -3.93 -10.75 -15.45
N PHE A 278 -3.77 -10.44 -16.74
CA PHE A 278 -4.84 -10.01 -17.65
C PHE A 278 -4.99 -11.05 -18.74
N ILE A 279 -6.20 -11.45 -19.07
CA ILE A 279 -6.45 -12.45 -20.09
C ILE A 279 -7.01 -11.73 -21.32
N TRP A 280 -6.36 -11.92 -22.47
CA TRP A 280 -6.73 -11.18 -23.68
C TRP A 280 -6.34 -11.92 -24.96
N GLU A 281 -7.27 -11.98 -25.91
CA GLU A 281 -7.04 -12.57 -27.24
C GLU A 281 -6.44 -11.54 -28.21
N GLU A 282 -5.30 -11.84 -28.80
CA GLU A 282 -4.70 -10.90 -29.75
C GLU A 282 -5.57 -10.70 -30.99
N PRO A 283 -5.85 -9.43 -31.36
CA PRO A 283 -6.62 -9.17 -32.56
C PRO A 283 -5.90 -9.69 -33.80
N ILE A 284 -6.63 -10.40 -34.64
CA ILE A 284 -6.12 -11.01 -35.88
C ILE A 284 -6.03 -9.94 -36.98
N PHE A 285 -6.89 -8.91 -36.93
CA PHE A 285 -6.95 -7.84 -37.92
C PHE A 285 -6.34 -6.54 -37.38
N LEU A 286 -5.68 -5.78 -38.27
CA LEU A 286 -5.06 -4.48 -37.96
C LEU A 286 -6.08 -3.39 -37.55
N ASP A 287 -7.37 -3.59 -37.85
CA ASP A 287 -8.46 -2.64 -37.60
C ASP A 287 -9.17 -2.86 -36.24
N ASP A 288 -8.84 -3.94 -35.53
CA ASP A 288 -9.44 -4.23 -34.22
C ASP A 288 -8.89 -3.29 -33.13
N GLU A 289 -9.74 -2.89 -32.19
CA GLU A 289 -9.30 -2.00 -31.11
C GLU A 289 -8.22 -2.68 -30.23
N PRO A 290 -7.04 -2.05 -30.08
CA PRO A 290 -5.94 -2.59 -29.28
C PRO A 290 -6.21 -2.50 -27.77
N ILE A 291 -5.51 -3.36 -27.02
CA ILE A 291 -5.70 -3.56 -25.57
C ILE A 291 -5.48 -2.27 -24.78
N ASP A 292 -6.43 -1.95 -23.89
CA ASP A 292 -6.22 -1.00 -22.80
C ASP A 292 -6.26 -1.73 -21.43
N PRO A 293 -5.11 -2.23 -20.93
CA PRO A 293 -5.02 -2.91 -19.63
C PRO A 293 -5.53 -2.06 -18.45
N LYS A 294 -5.62 -0.73 -18.60
CA LYS A 294 -6.21 0.11 -17.54
C LYS A 294 -7.69 -0.15 -17.38
N LYS A 295 -8.38 -0.52 -18.47
CA LYS A 295 -9.79 -0.85 -18.50
C LYS A 295 -10.10 -2.27 -18.10
N LEU A 296 -9.13 -3.20 -18.07
CA LEU A 296 -9.40 -4.63 -17.82
C LEU A 296 -9.29 -5.01 -16.33
N LEU A 297 -10.17 -5.89 -15.85
CA LEU A 297 -10.02 -6.55 -14.56
C LEU A 297 -8.85 -7.53 -14.60
N ALA A 298 -8.09 -7.58 -13.49
CA ALA A 298 -6.91 -8.42 -13.36
C ALA A 298 -7.12 -9.46 -12.25
N PHE A 299 -6.54 -10.64 -12.44
CA PHE A 299 -6.37 -11.63 -11.38
C PHE A 299 -5.04 -11.44 -10.70
N SER A 300 -4.96 -11.77 -9.41
CA SER A 300 -3.73 -11.76 -8.64
C SER A 300 -3.22 -13.19 -8.52
N LEU A 301 -2.17 -13.55 -9.25
CA LEU A 301 -1.61 -14.92 -9.25
C LEU A 301 -0.20 -14.96 -8.64
N PRO A 302 0.12 -15.95 -7.78
CA PRO A 302 1.48 -16.16 -7.31
C PRO A 302 2.48 -16.38 -8.45
N ILE A 303 3.70 -15.85 -8.28
CA ILE A 303 4.79 -16.01 -9.25
C ILE A 303 5.22 -17.47 -9.37
N SER A 304 5.14 -18.24 -8.27
CA SER A 304 5.36 -19.68 -8.25
C SER A 304 4.42 -20.40 -9.22
N THR A 305 3.11 -20.11 -9.13
CA THR A 305 2.10 -20.63 -10.06
C THR A 305 2.47 -20.29 -11.50
N LEU A 306 2.78 -19.03 -11.80
CA LEU A 306 3.10 -18.60 -13.17
C LEU A 306 4.36 -19.26 -13.73
N CYS A 307 5.43 -19.35 -12.94
CA CYS A 307 6.67 -20.02 -13.32
C CYS A 307 6.44 -21.50 -13.62
N LYS A 308 5.62 -22.16 -12.78
CA LYS A 308 5.27 -23.56 -13.01
C LYS A 308 4.54 -23.75 -14.34
N VAL A 309 3.46 -23.00 -14.57
CA VAL A 309 2.71 -23.15 -15.83
C VAL A 309 3.61 -22.86 -17.04
N TRP A 310 4.48 -21.85 -16.94
CA TRP A 310 5.45 -21.56 -18.00
C TRP A 310 6.37 -22.76 -18.29
N GLN A 311 6.86 -23.43 -17.25
CA GLN A 311 7.71 -24.62 -17.38
C GLN A 311 6.95 -25.81 -17.99
N ASP A 312 5.73 -26.08 -17.53
CA ASP A 312 4.91 -27.19 -18.02
C ASP A 312 4.57 -27.02 -19.51
N VAL A 313 4.19 -25.80 -19.90
CA VAL A 313 3.92 -25.44 -21.30
C VAL A 313 5.18 -25.60 -22.17
N LYS A 314 6.35 -25.19 -21.67
CA LYS A 314 7.63 -25.34 -22.37
C LYS A 314 8.01 -26.81 -22.58
N ASN A 315 7.73 -27.66 -21.60
CA ASN A 315 8.06 -29.09 -21.64
C ASN A 315 7.22 -29.86 -22.67
N LEU A 316 6.01 -29.40 -23.01
CA LEU A 316 5.12 -30.06 -23.97
C LEU A 316 5.55 -29.88 -25.44
N GLY A 317 6.57 -29.07 -25.74
CA GLY A 317 7.23 -29.05 -27.05
C GLY A 317 6.39 -28.54 -28.23
N TYR A 318 5.18 -28.04 -28.00
CA TYR A 318 4.35 -27.45 -29.04
C TYR A 318 4.99 -26.16 -29.58
N LYS A 319 4.94 -25.93 -30.90
CA LYS A 319 5.14 -24.59 -31.49
C LYS A 319 3.97 -23.71 -31.07
N ILE A 320 4.13 -22.96 -29.98
CA ILE A 320 3.08 -22.22 -29.33
C ILE A 320 3.16 -20.73 -29.70
N ASP A 321 2.02 -20.17 -30.13
CA ASP A 321 1.73 -18.73 -30.08
C ASP A 321 1.87 -18.26 -28.63
N TRP A 322 2.61 -17.18 -28.39
CA TRP A 322 2.92 -16.62 -27.06
C TRP A 322 1.95 -16.99 -25.92
N MET A 323 2.48 -17.47 -24.79
CA MET A 323 1.66 -17.73 -23.60
C MET A 323 1.55 -16.48 -22.71
N PHE A 324 2.70 -15.89 -22.39
CA PHE A 324 2.82 -14.72 -21.53
C PHE A 324 3.45 -13.55 -22.28
N LYS A 325 2.85 -12.37 -22.15
CA LYS A 325 3.45 -11.09 -22.58
C LYS A 325 3.55 -10.16 -21.39
N ARG A 326 4.69 -9.51 -21.19
CA ARG A 326 4.80 -8.41 -20.22
C ARG A 326 4.19 -7.14 -20.77
N ILE A 327 3.50 -6.40 -19.91
CA ILE A 327 2.92 -5.10 -20.25
C ILE A 327 3.90 -4.01 -19.81
N GLU A 328 4.55 -3.34 -20.78
CA GLU A 328 5.40 -2.18 -20.50
C GLU A 328 4.67 -0.86 -20.79
N ASN A 329 4.95 0.17 -19.98
CA ASN A 329 4.55 1.53 -20.34
C ASN A 329 5.48 2.04 -21.46
N PRO A 330 4.97 2.81 -22.43
CA PRO A 330 5.80 3.37 -23.49
C PRO A 330 6.92 4.26 -22.92
N LYS A 331 8.15 4.05 -23.40
CA LYS A 331 9.39 4.65 -22.86
C LYS A 331 9.60 6.14 -23.21
N ASP A 332 8.76 6.74 -24.04
CA ASP A 332 8.97 8.11 -24.52
C ASP A 332 8.38 9.19 -23.59
N LYS A 333 9.27 10.05 -23.06
CA LYS A 333 8.98 11.21 -22.18
C LYS A 333 8.03 12.27 -22.77
N TYR A 334 7.54 12.12 -24.01
CA TYR A 334 6.65 13.08 -24.68
C TYR A 334 5.29 12.52 -25.07
N ILE A 335 4.98 11.26 -24.75
CA ILE A 335 3.70 10.65 -25.13
C ILE A 335 2.83 10.43 -23.88
N GLU A 336 2.62 11.48 -23.09
CA GLU A 336 1.52 11.54 -22.14
C GLU A 336 0.21 11.91 -22.88
N THR A 337 -0.29 11.09 -23.82
CA THR A 337 -1.76 11.07 -24.06
C THR A 337 -2.34 9.85 -24.78
N TYR A 338 -1.67 9.11 -25.67
CA TYR A 338 -2.37 8.05 -26.45
C TYR A 338 -1.53 6.83 -26.89
N SER A 339 -0.33 6.61 -26.36
CA SER A 339 0.44 5.41 -26.70
C SER A 339 -0.02 4.21 -25.88
N GLN A 340 -0.49 3.18 -26.58
CA GLN A 340 -0.96 1.92 -26.01
C GLN A 340 0.22 1.06 -25.55
N PRO A 341 0.04 0.23 -24.51
CA PRO A 341 1.11 -0.63 -24.03
C PRO A 341 1.46 -1.71 -25.06
N ASN A 342 2.76 -1.92 -25.28
CA ASN A 342 3.24 -3.02 -26.11
C ASN A 342 3.37 -4.28 -25.24
N GLY A 343 2.70 -5.37 -25.66
CA GLY A 343 2.90 -6.70 -25.09
C GLY A 343 4.19 -7.31 -25.62
N ILE A 344 5.21 -7.47 -24.77
CA ILE A 344 6.48 -8.12 -25.16
C ILE A 344 6.43 -9.58 -24.72
N PRO A 345 6.58 -10.57 -25.61
CA PRO A 345 6.64 -11.98 -25.24
C PRO A 345 7.67 -12.24 -24.14
N ILE A 346 7.27 -12.98 -23.12
CA ILE A 346 8.15 -13.45 -22.05
C ILE A 346 8.77 -14.77 -22.52
N THR A 347 10.10 -14.77 -22.72
CA THR A 347 10.86 -15.90 -23.26
C THR A 347 11.78 -16.56 -22.23
N SER A 348 11.92 -16.00 -21.03
CA SER A 348 12.75 -16.56 -19.95
C SER A 348 12.07 -16.44 -18.58
N ARG A 349 12.49 -17.29 -17.64
CA ARG A 349 12.02 -17.31 -16.25
C ARG A 349 12.33 -15.99 -15.54
N GLU A 350 13.52 -15.44 -15.75
CA GLU A 350 13.95 -14.16 -15.16
C GLU A 350 13.07 -13.01 -15.63
N SER A 351 12.71 -13.01 -16.92
CA SER A 351 11.77 -12.02 -17.47
C SER A 351 10.36 -12.17 -16.90
N LEU A 352 9.92 -13.39 -16.59
CA LEU A 352 8.63 -13.64 -15.93
C LEU A 352 8.63 -13.10 -14.50
N ILE A 353 9.67 -13.40 -13.74
CA ILE A 353 9.86 -12.95 -12.36
C ILE A 353 9.88 -11.42 -12.30
N ALA A 354 10.58 -10.75 -13.22
CA ALA A 354 10.64 -9.28 -13.26
C ALA A 354 9.35 -8.59 -13.72
N SER A 355 8.40 -9.31 -14.31
CA SER A 355 7.19 -8.73 -14.90
C SER A 355 6.07 -8.61 -13.88
N VAL A 356 5.65 -7.39 -13.52
CA VAL A 356 4.56 -7.14 -12.54
C VAL A 356 3.16 -7.30 -13.15
N ARG A 357 3.02 -6.95 -14.43
CA ARG A 357 1.77 -7.02 -15.20
C ARG A 357 1.96 -7.91 -16.41
N ILE A 358 1.14 -8.96 -16.51
CA ILE A 358 1.30 -10.03 -17.49
C ILE A 358 -0.01 -10.22 -18.23
N LEU A 359 0.06 -10.24 -19.56
CA LEU A 359 -1.00 -10.74 -20.43
C LEU A 359 -0.84 -12.24 -20.61
N VAL A 360 -1.96 -12.96 -20.56
CA VAL A 360 -2.05 -14.40 -20.77
C VAL A 360 -2.95 -14.66 -21.95
N ASN A 361 -2.50 -15.58 -22.80
CA ASN A 361 -3.27 -16.05 -23.93
C ASN A 361 -4.48 -16.90 -23.44
N PRO A 362 -5.72 -16.56 -23.84
CA PRO A 362 -6.96 -17.26 -23.43
C PRO A 362 -6.96 -18.76 -23.67
N ARG A 363 -6.15 -19.24 -24.62
CA ARG A 363 -6.03 -20.68 -24.91
C ARG A 363 -5.60 -21.51 -23.68
N TYR A 364 -4.81 -20.91 -22.78
CA TYR A 364 -4.29 -21.57 -21.57
C TYR A 364 -5.11 -21.28 -20.31
N VAL A 365 -6.27 -20.66 -20.49
CA VAL A 365 -7.10 -20.16 -19.39
C VAL A 365 -8.51 -20.70 -19.54
N TYR A 366 -9.03 -21.23 -18.45
CA TYR A 366 -10.45 -21.53 -18.31
C TYR A 366 -10.97 -20.77 -17.09
N TYR A 367 -12.08 -20.08 -17.23
CA TYR A 367 -12.75 -19.43 -16.11
C TYR A 367 -14.11 -20.07 -15.86
N ASP A 368 -14.36 -20.41 -14.60
CA ASP A 368 -15.61 -20.97 -14.10
C ASP A 368 -16.14 -20.10 -12.95
N ASP A 369 -17.45 -19.93 -12.82
CA ASP A 369 -18.04 -19.16 -11.72
C ASP A 369 -18.11 -19.95 -10.40
N GLN A 370 -18.01 -21.28 -10.44
CA GLN A 370 -17.95 -22.16 -9.26
C GLN A 370 -16.51 -22.45 -8.83
N ILE A 371 -15.59 -22.65 -9.78
CA ILE A 371 -14.18 -23.02 -9.53
C ILE A 371 -13.22 -21.82 -9.62
N GLY A 372 -13.54 -20.78 -10.39
CA GLY A 372 -12.70 -19.60 -10.62
C GLY A 372 -11.73 -19.77 -11.78
N LEU A 373 -10.66 -18.96 -11.79
CA LEU A 373 -9.64 -18.99 -12.85
C LEU A 373 -8.74 -20.23 -12.73
N LEU A 374 -8.74 -21.04 -13.78
CA LEU A 374 -7.82 -22.15 -14.05
C LEU A 374 -6.80 -21.71 -15.10
N ILE A 375 -5.53 -22.11 -14.91
CA ILE A 375 -4.45 -21.80 -15.84
C ILE A 375 -3.49 -22.97 -15.94
N GLY A 376 -3.23 -23.43 -17.17
CA GLY A 376 -2.46 -24.66 -17.37
C GLY A 376 -2.31 -25.04 -18.84
N PRO A 377 -1.37 -25.92 -19.19
CA PRO A 377 -1.32 -26.50 -20.53
C PRO A 377 -2.45 -27.48 -20.83
N ASP A 378 -2.93 -28.20 -19.80
CA ASP A 378 -4.00 -29.20 -19.92
C ASP A 378 -5.40 -28.58 -19.79
N VAL A 379 -5.45 -27.26 -19.59
CA VAL A 379 -6.68 -26.49 -19.54
C VAL A 379 -7.09 -26.17 -20.98
N VAL A 380 -8.16 -26.80 -21.48
CA VAL A 380 -8.78 -26.40 -22.74
C VAL A 380 -9.52 -25.09 -22.50
N GLY A 381 -8.91 -23.96 -22.90
CA GLY A 381 -9.48 -22.66 -22.60
C GLY A 381 -10.88 -22.44 -23.18
N ASN A 382 -11.75 -21.75 -22.44
CA ASN A 382 -13.11 -21.41 -22.85
C ASN A 382 -13.20 -20.03 -23.54
N HIS A 383 -12.10 -19.57 -24.15
CA HIS A 383 -11.96 -18.24 -24.75
C HIS A 383 -12.28 -17.09 -23.78
N PHE A 384 -12.09 -17.29 -22.47
CA PHE A 384 -12.31 -16.25 -21.49
C PHE A 384 -11.38 -15.06 -21.73
N VAL A 385 -11.93 -13.85 -21.66
CA VAL A 385 -11.19 -12.59 -21.73
C VAL A 385 -11.52 -11.77 -20.50
N SER A 386 -10.52 -11.11 -19.91
CA SER A 386 -10.71 -10.24 -18.76
C SER A 386 -11.81 -9.20 -19.02
N PRO A 387 -12.85 -9.12 -18.18
CA PRO A 387 -13.92 -8.13 -18.37
C PRO A 387 -13.41 -6.71 -18.10
N ASN A 388 -14.13 -5.71 -18.62
CA ASN A 388 -13.83 -4.32 -18.31
C ASN A 388 -14.14 -4.02 -16.84
N LYS A 389 -13.26 -3.26 -16.18
CA LYS A 389 -13.51 -2.64 -14.90
C LYS A 389 -14.79 -1.81 -15.00
N PRO A 390 -15.66 -1.86 -13.98
CA PRO A 390 -16.76 -0.91 -13.90
C PRO A 390 -16.18 0.51 -14.00
N GLN A 391 -16.75 1.33 -14.90
CA GLN A 391 -16.29 2.70 -15.12
C GLN A 391 -16.43 3.49 -13.81
N ARG A 392 -15.34 3.61 -13.06
CA ARG A 392 -15.23 4.61 -12.01
C ARG A 392 -15.10 5.94 -12.72
N THR A 393 -16.10 6.80 -12.61
CA THR A 393 -15.96 8.22 -12.96
C THR A 393 -14.94 8.83 -12.01
N HIS A 394 -13.66 8.75 -12.39
CA HIS A 394 -12.60 9.58 -11.84
C HIS A 394 -12.91 11.02 -12.23
N GLN A 395 -13.66 11.72 -11.38
CA GLN A 395 -13.56 13.16 -11.32
C GLN A 395 -12.22 13.46 -10.67
N SER A 396 -11.40 14.29 -11.31
CA SER A 396 -10.23 14.89 -10.68
C SER A 396 -10.66 15.51 -9.35
N GLU A 397 -10.18 14.97 -8.23
CA GLU A 397 -10.52 15.41 -6.87
C GLU A 397 -10.10 16.87 -6.59
N TYR A 398 -9.24 17.45 -7.44
CA TYR A 398 -8.62 18.74 -7.19
C TYR A 398 -9.19 19.84 -8.09
N SER A 399 -10.30 20.44 -7.66
CA SER A 399 -10.67 21.79 -8.11
C SER A 399 -9.89 22.79 -7.26
N TYR A 400 -8.87 23.43 -7.83
CA TYR A 400 -8.15 24.47 -7.11
C TYR A 400 -9.01 25.73 -7.01
N ARG A 401 -9.17 26.22 -5.78
CA ARG A 401 -9.72 27.55 -5.52
C ARG A 401 -8.59 28.52 -5.29
N MET A 402 -8.79 29.79 -5.66
CA MET A 402 -7.81 30.83 -5.38
C MET A 402 -7.55 30.91 -3.88
N ASP A 403 -6.27 30.83 -3.51
CA ASP A 403 -5.81 31.00 -2.14
C ASP A 403 -4.53 31.86 -2.12
N ASN A 404 -4.40 32.67 -1.07
CA ASN A 404 -3.24 33.51 -0.87
C ASN A 404 -2.12 32.71 -0.18
N TYR A 405 -0.88 33.18 -0.34
CA TYR A 405 0.30 32.48 0.17
C TYR A 405 0.24 32.18 1.67
N VAL A 406 -0.17 33.16 2.48
CA VAL A 406 -0.21 33.02 3.95
C VAL A 406 -1.34 32.07 4.35
N GLY A 407 -2.52 32.22 3.73
CA GLY A 407 -3.69 31.37 3.96
C GLY A 407 -3.40 29.90 3.66
N HIS A 408 -2.72 29.63 2.55
CA HIS A 408 -2.35 28.27 2.16
C HIS A 408 -1.45 27.58 3.20
N LEU A 409 -0.39 28.27 3.65
CA LEU A 409 0.50 27.74 4.69
C LEU A 409 -0.25 27.52 6.02
N VAL A 410 -1.20 28.39 6.37
CA VAL A 410 -2.06 28.21 7.55
C VAL A 410 -2.94 26.97 7.42
N LEU A 411 -3.52 26.71 6.23
CA LEU A 411 -4.32 25.51 5.99
C LEU A 411 -3.46 24.24 6.03
N MET A 412 -2.27 24.25 5.44
CA MET A 412 -1.32 23.13 5.53
C MET A 412 -0.95 22.83 6.99
N TRP A 413 -0.69 23.88 7.78
CA TRP A 413 -0.36 23.71 9.19
C TRP A 413 -1.56 23.26 10.03
N LYS A 414 -2.77 23.65 9.63
CA LYS A 414 -4.00 23.10 10.20
C LYS A 414 -4.12 21.59 9.92
N CYS A 415 -3.88 21.14 8.70
CA CYS A 415 -3.86 19.71 8.36
C CYS A 415 -2.77 18.94 9.11
N TRP A 416 -1.64 19.57 9.41
CA TRP A 416 -0.62 18.98 10.28
C TRP A 416 -1.19 18.71 11.68
N ARG A 417 -1.83 19.70 12.31
CA ARG A 417 -2.16 19.65 13.74
C ARG A 417 -3.54 19.12 14.09
N GLU A 418 -4.51 19.30 13.21
CA GLU A 418 -5.92 19.10 13.53
C GLU A 418 -6.54 18.08 12.57
N ALA A 419 -7.37 17.20 13.13
CA ALA A 419 -8.31 16.43 12.33
C ALA A 419 -9.34 17.38 11.70
N PHE A 420 -9.84 17.04 10.52
CA PHE A 420 -10.86 17.85 9.87
C PHE A 420 -11.86 16.98 9.10
N PRO A 421 -13.15 17.37 9.08
CA PRO A 421 -14.14 16.71 8.25
C PRO A 421 -13.92 17.07 6.78
N THR A 422 -14.05 16.08 5.91
CA THR A 422 -14.01 16.24 4.46
C THR A 422 -14.99 15.27 3.80
N THR A 423 -15.21 15.42 2.49
CA THR A 423 -16.00 14.48 1.70
C THR A 423 -15.09 13.80 0.70
N LEU A 424 -15.05 12.47 0.74
CA LEU A 424 -14.26 11.65 -0.18
C LEU A 424 -15.19 10.79 -1.02
N LYS A 425 -14.84 10.62 -2.29
CA LYS A 425 -15.60 9.73 -3.18
C LYS A 425 -15.13 8.30 -2.98
N ARG A 426 -15.93 7.47 -2.31
CA ARG A 426 -15.66 6.02 -2.13
C ARG A 426 -16.67 5.23 -2.96
N ASN A 427 -16.17 4.38 -3.86
CA ASN A 427 -16.99 3.56 -4.75
C ASN A 427 -18.01 4.34 -5.61
N GLY A 428 -17.77 5.63 -5.87
CA GLY A 428 -18.67 6.46 -6.68
C GLY A 428 -19.57 7.39 -5.85
N GLU A 429 -19.73 7.14 -4.56
CA GLU A 429 -20.55 7.94 -3.65
C GLU A 429 -19.70 8.89 -2.81
N TRP A 430 -20.24 10.08 -2.50
CA TRP A 430 -19.60 11.03 -1.61
C TRP A 430 -19.89 10.63 -0.16
N VAL A 431 -18.83 10.27 0.56
CA VAL A 431 -18.91 9.86 1.96
C VAL A 431 -18.24 10.93 2.81
N GLU A 432 -18.94 11.43 3.82
CA GLU A 432 -18.33 12.28 4.85
C GLU A 432 -17.32 11.45 5.65
N THR A 433 -16.10 11.95 5.77
CA THR A 433 -15.00 11.27 6.45
C THR A 433 -14.23 12.28 7.27
N GLU A 434 -13.91 11.91 8.51
CA GLU A 434 -12.96 12.66 9.33
C GLU A 434 -11.53 12.21 8.97
N MET A 435 -10.72 13.14 8.46
CA MET A 435 -9.30 12.88 8.25
C MET A 435 -8.54 13.17 9.54
N SER A 436 -7.71 12.21 9.98
CA SER A 436 -6.75 12.40 11.05
C SER A 436 -5.74 13.51 10.74
N SER A 437 -5.16 14.09 11.78
CA SER A 437 -4.07 15.04 11.61
C SER A 437 -2.84 14.32 11.06
N VAL A 438 -2.04 15.00 10.22
CA VAL A 438 -0.80 14.41 9.68
C VAL A 438 0.23 14.20 10.81
N ARG A 439 0.16 15.01 11.87
CA ARG A 439 0.99 14.87 13.07
C ARG A 439 0.74 13.54 13.79
N ASP A 440 -0.52 13.14 13.96
CA ASP A 440 -0.84 11.86 14.62
C ASP A 440 -0.33 10.66 13.80
N GLU A 441 -0.29 10.79 12.47
CA GLU A 441 0.21 9.73 11.57
C GLU A 441 1.73 9.59 11.60
N LEU A 442 2.48 10.68 11.77
CA LEU A 442 3.92 10.71 11.48
C LEU A 442 4.82 11.17 12.62
N LEU A 443 4.32 11.89 13.63
CA LEU A 443 5.18 12.48 14.66
C LEU A 443 5.94 11.43 15.45
N GLN A 444 5.24 10.43 15.98
CA GLN A 444 5.85 9.38 16.80
C GLN A 444 6.86 8.57 15.97
N ALA A 445 6.54 8.29 14.70
CA ALA A 445 7.43 7.58 13.79
C ALA A 445 8.69 8.40 13.49
N GLY A 446 8.53 9.71 13.23
CA GLY A 446 9.63 10.63 12.98
C GLY A 446 10.51 10.88 14.20
N GLY A 447 9.92 11.09 15.37
CA GLY A 447 10.64 11.24 16.64
C GLY A 447 11.42 9.98 17.01
N ARG A 448 10.78 8.81 16.91
CA ARG A 448 11.46 7.51 17.10
C ARG A 448 12.62 7.35 16.12
N PHE A 449 12.43 7.69 14.85
CA PHE A 449 13.48 7.61 13.84
C PHE A 449 14.67 8.50 14.19
N ILE A 450 14.43 9.78 14.51
CA ILE A 450 15.47 10.72 14.92
C ILE A 450 16.23 10.18 16.13
N ARG A 451 15.53 9.71 17.16
CA ARG A 451 16.16 9.14 18.35
C ARG A 451 16.99 7.91 18.00
N THR A 452 16.47 6.97 17.21
CA THR A 452 17.20 5.72 16.95
C THR A 452 18.37 5.88 15.98
N LYS A 453 18.30 6.83 15.03
CA LYS A 453 19.21 6.87 13.88
C LYS A 453 20.04 8.14 13.75
N ILE A 454 19.61 9.27 14.31
CA ILE A 454 20.26 10.57 14.12
C ILE A 454 20.84 11.10 15.43
N PHE A 455 20.04 11.15 16.49
CA PHE A 455 20.41 11.62 17.83
C PHE A 455 19.99 10.60 18.91
N PRO A 456 20.78 9.53 19.14
CA PRO A 456 20.53 8.50 20.17
C PRO A 456 20.33 9.03 21.58
N ASP A 457 21.01 10.11 21.92
CA ASP A 457 20.99 10.68 23.27
C ASP A 457 19.85 11.69 23.48
N ALA A 458 19.07 12.03 22.45
CA ALA A 458 17.97 12.97 22.57
C ALA A 458 16.78 12.36 23.34
N ALA A 459 16.15 13.16 24.19
CA ALA A 459 14.91 12.75 24.84
C ALA A 459 13.77 12.59 23.82
N GLU A 460 12.76 11.77 24.14
CA GLU A 460 11.66 11.47 23.21
C GLU A 460 10.92 12.74 22.75
N ASN A 461 10.59 13.62 23.69
CA ASN A 461 9.96 14.90 23.43
C ASN A 461 10.84 15.85 22.59
N GLU A 462 12.17 15.81 22.76
CA GLU A 462 13.11 16.62 21.97
C GLU A 462 13.22 16.11 20.53
N ALA A 463 13.27 14.79 20.35
CA ALA A 463 13.31 14.15 19.03
C ALA A 463 11.99 14.38 18.25
N GLU A 464 10.85 14.23 18.91
CA GLU A 464 9.54 14.58 18.33
C GLU A 464 9.45 16.06 17.99
N ALA A 465 9.89 16.95 18.90
CA ALA A 465 9.93 18.38 18.63
C ALA A 465 10.80 18.70 17.42
N LEU A 466 12.00 18.11 17.31
CA LEU A 466 12.87 18.29 16.16
C LEU A 466 12.18 17.84 14.87
N PHE A 467 11.52 16.68 14.85
CA PHE A 467 10.79 16.23 13.67
C PHE A 467 9.70 17.23 13.27
N GLU A 468 8.92 17.73 14.23
CA GLU A 468 7.91 18.77 14.02
C GLU A 468 8.52 20.08 13.47
N TYR A 469 9.71 20.47 13.94
CA TYR A 469 10.47 21.59 13.38
C TYR A 469 10.90 21.36 11.92
N LEU A 470 11.34 20.15 11.57
CA LEU A 470 11.71 19.82 10.19
C LEU A 470 10.51 19.91 9.25
N VAL A 471 9.34 19.40 9.69
CA VAL A 471 8.08 19.53 8.94
C VAL A 471 7.66 20.99 8.83
N PHE A 472 7.76 21.76 9.91
CA PHE A 472 7.49 23.21 9.92
C PHE A 472 8.32 23.95 8.87
N PHE A 473 9.64 23.75 8.86
CA PHE A 473 10.49 24.41 7.87
C PHE A 473 10.22 23.91 6.46
N ALA A 474 9.88 22.64 6.26
CA ALA A 474 9.47 22.14 4.95
C ALA A 474 8.20 22.86 4.46
N VAL A 475 7.15 22.98 5.29
CA VAL A 475 5.91 23.70 4.97
C VAL A 475 6.20 25.18 4.69
N LEU A 476 6.96 25.85 5.55
CA LEU A 476 7.26 27.27 5.43
C LEU A 476 8.05 27.59 4.14
N THR A 477 8.91 26.68 3.70
CA THR A 477 9.89 26.96 2.64
C THR A 477 9.57 26.37 1.27
N HIS A 478 8.66 25.38 1.17
CA HIS A 478 8.44 24.65 -0.09
C HIS A 478 8.00 25.52 -1.27
N ASP A 479 7.33 26.64 -0.99
CA ASP A 479 6.69 27.51 -1.99
C ASP A 479 7.26 28.92 -2.08
N LEU A 480 8.41 29.20 -1.46
CA LEU A 480 9.07 30.51 -1.53
C LEU A 480 9.29 30.99 -2.98
N GLY A 481 9.50 30.08 -3.93
CA GLY A 481 9.60 30.38 -5.36
C GLY A 481 8.33 31.01 -5.96
N LYS A 482 7.14 30.79 -5.35
CA LYS A 482 5.89 31.45 -5.75
C LYS A 482 5.89 32.96 -5.41
N LEU A 483 6.74 33.40 -4.47
CA LEU A 483 6.85 34.82 -4.08
C LEU A 483 7.64 35.69 -5.09
N GLN A 484 8.12 35.10 -6.18
CA GLN A 484 8.79 35.83 -7.25
C GLN A 484 7.85 36.77 -8.00
N VAL A 485 8.36 37.94 -8.43
CA VAL A 485 7.61 38.89 -9.28
C VAL A 485 7.09 38.19 -10.54
N LYS A 486 7.95 37.41 -11.22
CA LYS A 486 7.60 36.71 -12.44
C LYS A 486 6.47 35.69 -12.21
N TRP A 487 6.52 34.93 -11.12
CA TRP A 487 5.49 33.95 -10.79
C TRP A 487 4.16 34.64 -10.51
N GLN A 488 4.16 35.68 -9.68
CA GLN A 488 2.96 36.43 -9.30
C GLN A 488 2.31 37.12 -10.51
N ASN A 489 3.09 37.67 -11.44
CA ASN A 489 2.57 38.27 -12.67
C ASN A 489 1.83 37.25 -13.53
N VAL A 490 2.40 36.04 -13.71
CA VAL A 490 1.77 34.98 -14.49
C VAL A 490 0.47 34.54 -13.82
N MET A 491 0.46 34.30 -12.51
CA MET A 491 -0.74 33.83 -11.81
C MET A 491 -1.85 34.87 -11.72
N ARG A 492 -1.51 36.14 -11.48
CA ARG A 492 -2.51 37.22 -11.49
C ARG A 492 -3.15 37.38 -12.86
N GLY A 493 -2.38 37.25 -13.93
CA GLY A 493 -2.93 37.31 -15.29
C GLY A 493 -3.86 36.13 -15.60
N TRP A 494 -3.53 34.90 -15.16
CA TRP A 494 -4.47 33.78 -15.25
C TRP A 494 -5.72 34.01 -14.39
N GLN A 495 -5.54 34.45 -13.15
CA GLN A 495 -6.62 34.67 -12.20
C GLN A 495 -7.59 35.76 -12.68
N ALA A 496 -7.12 36.78 -13.42
CA ALA A 496 -7.99 37.77 -14.06
C ALA A 496 -8.89 37.14 -15.14
N ILE A 497 -8.37 36.17 -15.90
CA ILE A 497 -9.15 35.39 -16.87
C ILE A 497 -10.15 34.49 -16.12
N ALA A 498 -9.71 33.81 -15.08
CA ALA A 498 -10.56 32.97 -14.22
C ALA A 498 -11.72 33.78 -13.61
N HIS A 499 -11.43 34.97 -13.06
CA HIS A 499 -12.41 35.87 -12.47
C HIS A 499 -13.43 36.38 -13.49
N SER A 500 -12.96 36.88 -14.64
CA SER A 500 -13.84 37.48 -15.66
C SER A 500 -14.68 36.45 -16.43
N SER A 501 -14.14 35.26 -16.69
CA SER A 501 -14.75 34.29 -17.59
C SER A 501 -15.34 33.06 -16.88
N PHE A 502 -14.93 32.77 -15.65
CA PHE A 502 -15.26 31.50 -14.98
C PHE A 502 -15.72 31.69 -13.53
N LYS A 503 -16.23 32.88 -13.18
CA LYS A 503 -16.65 33.23 -11.80
C LYS A 503 -15.56 32.99 -10.74
N GLY A 504 -14.29 33.04 -11.13
CA GLY A 504 -13.16 32.95 -10.20
C GLY A 504 -13.16 34.12 -9.21
N THR A 505 -12.31 34.06 -8.20
CA THR A 505 -12.15 35.08 -7.16
C THR A 505 -11.22 36.19 -7.64
N ASN A 506 -11.50 37.44 -7.28
CA ASN A 506 -10.55 38.53 -7.53
C ASN A 506 -9.35 38.36 -6.58
N PRO A 507 -8.09 38.35 -7.07
CA PRO A 507 -6.90 38.09 -6.24
C PRO A 507 -6.64 39.13 -5.14
N HIS A 508 -7.43 40.21 -5.03
CA HIS A 508 -7.14 41.36 -4.18
C HIS A 508 -5.67 41.82 -4.39
N SER A 509 -5.07 42.55 -3.45
CA SER A 509 -3.65 42.92 -3.49
C SER A 509 -2.71 41.86 -2.91
N HIS A 510 -3.19 40.64 -2.66
CA HIS A 510 -2.43 39.60 -1.99
C HIS A 510 -1.47 38.85 -2.94
N LEU A 511 -0.51 38.12 -2.35
CA LEU A 511 0.34 37.19 -3.06
C LEU A 511 -0.37 35.84 -3.16
N LEU A 512 -0.43 35.26 -4.35
CA LEU A 512 -1.16 34.03 -4.62
C LEU A 512 -0.29 32.81 -4.31
N ALA A 513 -0.89 31.75 -3.74
CA ALA A 513 -0.34 30.40 -3.71
C ALA A 513 -1.00 29.53 -4.78
N HIS A 514 -2.33 29.65 -4.89
CA HIS A 514 -3.15 28.92 -5.85
C HIS A 514 -4.10 29.87 -6.59
N THR A 515 -4.52 29.45 -7.78
CA THR A 515 -5.47 30.16 -8.64
C THR A 515 -6.69 29.30 -8.87
N ASP A 516 -7.83 29.92 -9.13
CA ASP A 516 -9.04 29.18 -9.51
C ASP A 516 -8.78 28.41 -10.81
N TYR A 517 -8.94 27.10 -10.73
CA TYR A 517 -8.79 26.18 -11.84
C TYR A 517 -9.57 24.88 -11.57
N ASN A 518 -10.55 24.59 -12.42
CA ASN A 518 -11.23 23.32 -12.43
C ASN A 518 -10.70 22.45 -13.59
N PRO A 519 -9.98 21.34 -13.32
CA PRO A 519 -9.46 20.46 -14.36
C PRO A 519 -10.54 19.75 -15.18
N GLU A 520 -11.76 19.60 -14.63
CA GLU A 520 -12.92 19.02 -15.32
C GLU A 520 -13.57 19.99 -16.32
N ASP A 521 -13.30 21.30 -16.18
CA ASP A 521 -13.76 22.31 -17.11
C ASP A 521 -12.83 22.36 -18.34
N LYS A 522 -13.28 21.73 -19.43
CA LYS A 522 -12.54 21.66 -20.70
C LYS A 522 -12.19 23.05 -21.24
N GLU A 523 -13.04 24.05 -21.01
CA GLU A 523 -12.80 25.42 -21.49
C GLU A 523 -11.70 26.08 -20.67
N GLN A 524 -11.75 26.00 -19.34
CA GLN A 524 -10.68 26.50 -18.47
C GLN A 524 -9.34 25.86 -18.83
N ARG A 525 -9.31 24.54 -19.01
CA ARG A 525 -8.10 23.80 -19.37
C ARG A 525 -7.49 24.28 -20.69
N ASN A 526 -8.31 24.49 -21.71
CA ASN A 526 -7.84 24.97 -23.00
C ASN A 526 -7.34 26.43 -22.92
N ARG A 527 -8.05 27.30 -22.19
CA ARG A 527 -7.64 28.70 -22.00
C ARG A 527 -6.37 28.82 -21.17
N LEU A 528 -6.20 28.02 -20.12
CA LEU A 528 -4.99 28.01 -19.30
C LEU A 528 -3.78 27.60 -20.15
N LYS A 529 -3.91 26.49 -20.91
CA LYS A 529 -2.86 26.04 -21.84
C LYS A 529 -2.47 27.13 -22.86
N ALA A 530 -3.45 27.84 -23.42
CA ALA A 530 -3.20 28.92 -24.36
C ALA A 530 -2.51 30.13 -23.70
N TYR A 531 -2.87 30.45 -22.46
CA TYR A 531 -2.27 31.53 -21.67
C TYR A 531 -0.80 31.22 -21.30
N GLU A 532 -0.53 30.01 -20.80
CA GLU A 532 0.81 29.57 -20.39
C GLU A 532 1.79 29.44 -21.54
N LYS A 533 1.30 29.13 -22.76
CA LYS A 533 2.13 29.13 -23.97
C LYS A 533 2.78 30.49 -24.23
N LYS A 534 2.13 31.58 -23.81
CA LYS A 534 2.64 32.96 -23.92
C LYS A 534 3.29 33.45 -22.62
N HIS A 535 2.88 32.91 -21.47
CA HIS A 535 3.30 33.36 -20.14
C HIS A 535 3.83 32.16 -19.34
N LYS A 536 5.07 31.75 -19.64
CA LYS A 536 5.67 30.58 -18.99
C LYS A 536 5.95 30.86 -17.52
N ARG A 537 5.37 30.02 -16.64
CA ARG A 537 5.65 30.03 -15.20
C ARG A 537 7.15 29.79 -14.97
N PRO A 538 7.82 30.54 -14.08
CA PRO A 538 9.11 30.10 -13.60
C PRO A 538 8.95 28.76 -12.88
N ASN A 539 10.04 28.03 -12.74
CA ASN A 539 10.03 26.96 -11.76
C ASN A 539 9.79 27.61 -10.38
N HIS A 540 9.31 26.86 -9.41
CA HIS A 540 9.19 27.41 -8.06
C HIS A 540 9.78 26.47 -7.03
N ALA A 541 9.70 25.15 -7.23
CA ALA A 541 10.29 24.19 -6.30
C ALA A 541 11.81 24.37 -6.16
N VAL A 542 12.50 24.58 -7.29
CA VAL A 542 13.96 24.76 -7.29
C VAL A 542 14.37 26.10 -6.67
N GLU A 543 13.66 27.17 -7.01
CA GLU A 543 13.85 28.49 -6.43
C GLU A 543 13.54 28.49 -4.93
N SER A 544 12.51 27.76 -4.50
CA SER A 544 12.19 27.53 -3.09
C SER A 544 13.34 26.87 -2.35
N ALA A 545 13.90 25.80 -2.92
CA ALA A 545 15.03 25.10 -2.32
C ALA A 545 16.31 25.96 -2.26
N PHE A 546 16.52 26.84 -3.24
CA PHE A 546 17.64 27.80 -3.20
C PHE A 546 17.43 28.85 -2.08
N LEU A 547 16.24 29.44 -2.01
CA LEU A 547 15.89 30.48 -1.03
C LEU A 547 15.84 29.94 0.40
N SER A 548 15.39 28.70 0.59
CA SER A 548 15.25 28.09 1.92
C SER A 548 16.57 28.03 2.70
N ARG A 549 17.72 27.93 2.00
CA ARG A 549 19.06 27.89 2.61
C ARG A 549 19.32 29.02 3.59
N GLU A 550 18.89 30.24 3.26
CA GLU A 550 19.13 31.40 4.11
C GLU A 550 18.28 31.33 5.39
N ILE A 551 16.99 30.99 5.26
CA ILE A 551 16.09 30.80 6.40
C ILE A 551 16.61 29.68 7.30
N LEU A 552 16.96 28.53 6.72
CA LEU A 552 17.46 27.38 7.45
C LEU A 552 18.79 27.67 8.16
N LYS A 553 19.71 28.41 7.52
CA LYS A 553 20.97 28.82 8.13
C LYS A 553 20.77 29.77 9.32
N ASN A 554 19.76 30.63 9.26
CA ASN A 554 19.51 31.62 10.31
C ASN A 554 18.68 31.04 11.47
N SER A 555 17.78 30.10 11.18
CA SER A 555 16.79 29.59 12.15
C SER A 555 17.06 28.16 12.61
N LEU A 556 17.28 27.20 11.70
CA LEU A 556 17.43 25.78 12.05
C LEU A 556 18.87 25.41 12.44
N LEU A 557 19.88 26.01 11.81
CA LEU A 557 21.28 25.72 12.13
C LEU A 557 21.66 26.01 13.59
N PRO A 558 21.31 27.17 14.18
CA PRO A 558 21.61 27.43 15.60
C PRO A 558 20.94 26.41 16.51
N LEU A 559 19.71 25.98 16.18
CA LEU A 559 18.99 24.97 16.94
C LEU A 559 19.74 23.62 16.93
N LEU A 560 20.19 23.16 15.77
CA LEU A 560 20.91 21.89 15.65
C LEU A 560 22.26 21.94 16.36
N ARG A 561 22.99 23.05 16.22
CA ARG A 561 24.30 23.23 16.83
C ARG A 561 24.22 23.34 18.35
N ASP A 562 23.33 24.19 18.84
CA ASP A 562 23.30 24.58 20.25
C ASP A 562 22.34 23.70 21.08
N GLY A 563 21.31 23.12 20.44
CA GLY A 563 20.31 22.27 21.10
C GLY A 563 20.58 20.77 20.98
N PHE A 564 21.24 20.31 19.91
CA PHE A 564 21.53 18.88 19.67
C PHE A 564 23.03 18.57 19.62
N ASN A 565 23.90 19.56 19.83
CA ASN A 565 25.35 19.43 19.68
C ASN A 565 25.77 18.80 18.34
N ALA A 566 24.96 19.03 17.30
CA ALA A 566 25.15 18.38 16.01
C ALA A 566 26.46 18.85 15.35
N ASP A 567 27.21 17.91 14.79
CA ASP A 567 28.43 18.23 14.06
C ASP A 567 28.14 18.88 12.70
N SER A 568 29.20 19.30 12.01
CA SER A 568 29.05 19.99 10.72
C SER A 568 28.44 19.12 9.61
N GLU A 569 28.65 17.81 9.66
CA GLU A 569 28.09 16.85 8.71
C GLU A 569 26.60 16.62 9.01
N GLN A 570 26.25 16.32 10.27
CA GLN A 570 24.87 16.15 10.71
C GLN A 570 24.02 17.39 10.41
N ILE A 571 24.53 18.58 10.75
CA ILE A 571 23.87 19.86 10.43
C ILE A 571 23.65 19.95 8.92
N SER A 572 24.71 19.74 8.13
CA SER A 572 24.62 19.80 6.68
C SER A 572 23.54 18.85 6.15
N CYS A 573 23.53 17.60 6.60
CA CYS A 573 22.59 16.59 6.14
C CYS A 573 21.14 16.93 6.52
N ILE A 574 20.88 17.32 7.76
CA ILE A 574 19.53 17.69 8.22
C ILE A 574 19.00 18.90 7.45
N LEU A 575 19.84 19.93 7.23
CA LEU A 575 19.44 21.08 6.41
C LEU A 575 19.09 20.64 4.97
N HIS A 576 19.86 19.72 4.39
CA HIS A 576 19.58 19.24 3.04
C HIS A 576 18.32 18.38 2.97
N ALA A 577 17.96 17.65 4.01
CA ALA A 577 16.69 16.93 4.04
C ALA A 577 15.49 17.88 3.85
N VAL A 578 15.51 19.06 4.50
CA VAL A 578 14.47 20.08 4.33
C VAL A 578 14.55 20.78 2.96
N ILE A 579 15.76 21.12 2.51
CA ILE A 579 15.98 21.73 1.18
C ILE A 579 15.46 20.81 0.07
N MET A 580 15.75 19.52 0.16
CA MET A 580 15.30 18.51 -0.79
C MET A 580 13.79 18.35 -0.73
N ALA A 581 13.17 18.36 0.47
CA ALA A 581 11.72 18.31 0.61
C ALA A 581 11.06 19.50 -0.12
N ALA A 582 11.59 20.71 0.07
CA ALA A 582 11.14 21.90 -0.65
C ALA A 582 11.37 21.79 -2.17
N GLY A 583 12.52 21.26 -2.61
CA GLY A 583 12.85 21.13 -4.04
C GLY A 583 12.08 20.03 -4.78
N ARG A 584 11.61 19.00 -4.07
CA ARG A 584 11.00 17.80 -4.65
C ARG A 584 9.52 17.61 -4.30
N HIS A 585 8.83 18.60 -3.75
CA HIS A 585 7.46 18.39 -3.26
C HIS A 585 6.43 17.98 -4.34
N HIS A 586 6.60 18.34 -5.61
CA HIS A 586 5.68 17.96 -6.70
C HIS A 586 5.80 16.52 -7.24
N SER A 587 6.95 15.86 -7.11
CA SER A 587 7.12 14.50 -7.67
C SER A 587 8.18 13.71 -6.92
N ALA A 588 7.91 12.45 -6.60
CA ALA A 588 8.88 11.55 -5.94
C ALA A 588 10.08 11.23 -6.84
N TRP A 589 9.85 11.16 -8.15
CA TRP A 589 10.78 10.63 -9.15
C TRP A 589 11.11 11.65 -10.24
N ALA A 590 11.53 12.85 -9.85
CA ALA A 590 12.05 13.79 -10.84
C ALA A 590 13.39 13.29 -11.38
N GLY A 591 13.37 12.39 -12.37
CA GLY A 591 14.48 12.14 -13.29
C GLY A 591 14.72 13.33 -14.22
N GLY A 592 14.71 14.54 -13.67
CA GLY A 592 14.49 15.79 -14.40
C GLY A 592 15.21 17.02 -13.86
N TRP A 593 15.93 16.94 -12.74
CA TRP A 593 16.75 18.07 -12.28
C TRP A 593 18.15 17.95 -12.85
N LYS A 594 18.48 18.79 -13.84
CA LYS A 594 19.87 18.90 -14.30
C LYS A 594 20.59 19.85 -13.33
N MET A 595 21.81 19.53 -12.90
CA MET A 595 22.63 20.34 -11.98
C MET A 595 22.72 21.83 -12.37
N GLY A 596 22.50 22.16 -13.65
CA GLY A 596 22.47 23.52 -14.19
C GLY A 596 21.12 24.24 -14.24
N ASP A 597 19.98 23.68 -13.81
CA ASP A 597 18.67 24.34 -13.96
C ASP A 597 18.52 25.59 -13.07
N VAL A 598 19.19 25.59 -11.92
CA VAL A 598 19.27 26.74 -11.01
C VAL A 598 20.20 27.80 -11.60
N ALA A 599 21.36 27.40 -12.11
CA ALA A 599 22.34 28.29 -12.74
C ALA A 599 21.77 29.04 -13.96
N LYS A 600 20.85 28.42 -14.71
CA LYS A 600 20.13 29.06 -15.84
C LYS A 600 19.21 30.20 -15.43
N LEU A 601 18.82 30.32 -14.16
CA LEU A 601 17.95 31.40 -13.69
C LEU A 601 18.66 32.75 -13.71
N GLY A 602 19.98 32.77 -13.44
CA GLY A 602 20.81 33.96 -13.35
C GLY A 602 20.48 34.86 -12.14
N LYS A 603 19.21 35.16 -11.91
CA LYS A 603 18.71 35.91 -10.74
C LYS A 603 17.31 35.47 -10.31
N ILE A 604 17.06 35.46 -9.01
CA ILE A 604 15.73 35.32 -8.41
C ILE A 604 15.32 36.70 -7.88
N GLN A 605 14.19 37.23 -8.33
CA GLN A 605 13.66 38.53 -7.91
C GLN A 605 12.33 38.34 -7.18
N LEU A 606 12.33 38.64 -5.88
CA LEU A 606 11.18 38.55 -5.00
C LEU A 606 10.24 39.74 -5.18
N HIS A 607 8.95 39.52 -4.97
CA HIS A 607 7.98 40.60 -4.89
C HIS A 607 8.24 41.46 -3.64
N PRO A 608 8.05 42.80 -3.66
CA PRO A 608 8.28 43.66 -2.48
C PRO A 608 7.50 43.24 -1.22
N GLY A 609 6.35 42.58 -1.42
CA GLY A 609 5.54 42.00 -0.34
C GLY A 609 6.01 40.64 0.20
N ALA A 610 7.09 40.05 -0.35
CA ALA A 610 7.52 38.69 -0.01
C ALA A 610 7.93 38.55 1.46
N ASN A 611 8.78 39.45 1.97
CA ASN A 611 9.19 39.41 3.38
C ASN A 611 8.01 39.61 4.34
N ASN A 612 7.04 40.45 3.98
CA ASN A 612 5.81 40.60 4.77
C ASN A 612 4.98 39.31 4.78
N ALA A 613 4.90 38.60 3.66
CA ALA A 613 4.22 37.30 3.58
C ALA A 613 4.95 36.21 4.37
N ILE A 614 6.28 36.14 4.31
CA ILE A 614 7.10 35.21 5.10
C ILE A 614 6.93 35.48 6.60
N ALA A 615 7.06 36.74 7.03
CA ALA A 615 6.90 37.13 8.43
C ALA A 615 5.48 36.90 8.96
N SER A 616 4.46 37.11 8.12
CA SER A 616 3.06 36.82 8.49
C SER A 616 2.77 35.34 8.55
N SER A 617 3.36 34.55 7.64
CA SER A 617 3.30 33.09 7.69
C SER A 617 3.95 32.58 8.98
N TRP A 618 5.19 33.00 9.26
CA TRP A 618 5.90 32.66 10.50
C TRP A 618 5.05 32.92 11.74
N ARG A 619 4.54 34.16 11.92
CA ARG A 619 3.71 34.50 13.08
C ARG A 619 2.44 33.65 13.19
N SER A 620 1.84 33.28 12.06
CA SER A 620 0.58 32.54 12.03
C SER A 620 0.74 31.08 12.45
N ILE A 621 1.86 30.45 12.06
CA ILE A 621 2.08 29.00 12.26
C ILE A 621 3.12 28.67 13.33
N ALA A 622 4.14 29.51 13.57
CA ALA A 622 5.21 29.23 14.54
C ALA A 622 4.75 29.27 16.01
N ARG A 623 3.67 30.00 16.32
CA ARG A 623 3.08 30.06 17.67
C ARG A 623 2.57 28.72 18.21
N PHE A 624 2.47 27.70 17.34
CA PHE A 624 2.03 26.36 17.70
C PHE A 624 3.19 25.37 17.82
N LEU A 625 4.43 25.82 17.64
CA LEU A 625 5.61 24.98 17.79
C LEU A 625 5.88 24.72 19.27
N PRO A 626 6.49 23.56 19.61
CA PRO A 626 6.84 23.25 20.99
C PRO A 626 7.76 24.31 21.61
N GLU A 627 7.44 24.84 22.80
CA GLU A 627 8.28 25.86 23.47
C GLU A 627 9.67 25.34 23.91
N THR A 628 9.92 24.04 23.75
CA THR A 628 11.15 23.37 24.18
C THR A 628 12.41 23.87 23.49
N LEU A 629 12.30 24.45 22.28
CA LEU A 629 13.43 24.74 21.41
C LEU A 629 13.23 26.08 20.66
N PRO A 630 13.78 27.21 21.15
CA PRO A 630 13.50 28.52 20.58
C PRO A 630 14.09 28.71 19.17
N LEU A 631 13.31 29.32 18.27
CA LEU A 631 13.72 29.62 16.89
C LEU A 631 13.86 31.11 16.62
N GLN A 632 14.82 31.46 15.76
CA GLN A 632 14.91 32.80 15.18
C GLN A 632 13.87 32.98 14.05
N PRO A 633 13.18 34.13 13.96
CA PRO A 633 12.19 34.39 12.91
C PRO A 633 12.75 34.25 11.49
N ALA A 634 12.00 33.59 10.61
CA ALA A 634 12.38 33.47 9.19
C ALA A 634 12.38 34.82 8.48
N ASN A 635 13.46 35.08 7.74
CA ASN A 635 13.60 36.28 6.91
C ASN A 635 14.53 36.01 5.71
N LEU A 636 14.35 36.75 4.64
CA LEU A 636 15.24 36.82 3.48
C LEU A 636 15.87 38.22 3.43
N SER A 637 17.20 38.30 3.46
CA SER A 637 17.93 39.58 3.56
C SER A 637 17.95 40.41 2.27
N ARG A 638 17.53 39.84 1.13
CA ARG A 638 17.63 40.50 -0.18
C ARG A 638 16.32 40.37 -0.96
N GLU A 639 16.03 41.36 -1.80
CA GLU A 639 14.94 41.27 -2.79
C GLU A 639 15.40 40.59 -4.09
N VAL A 640 16.72 40.63 -4.35
CA VAL A 640 17.34 40.05 -5.55
C VAL A 640 18.50 39.16 -5.15
N TYR A 641 18.44 37.91 -5.59
CA TYR A 641 19.48 36.90 -5.37
C TYR A 641 20.16 36.56 -6.69
N ALA A 642 21.47 36.78 -6.77
CA ALA A 642 22.29 36.32 -7.89
C ALA A 642 22.53 34.82 -7.77
N VAL A 643 22.30 34.08 -8.86
CA VAL A 643 22.47 32.63 -8.92
C VAL A 643 23.72 32.33 -9.73
N THR A 644 24.85 32.18 -9.04
CA THR A 644 26.19 32.14 -9.68
C THR A 644 26.88 30.77 -9.64
N LYS A 645 26.29 29.77 -8.97
CA LYS A 645 26.83 28.41 -8.89
C LYS A 645 25.74 27.39 -9.18
N GLU A 646 26.15 26.23 -9.69
CA GLU A 646 25.31 25.03 -9.70
C GLU A 646 24.85 24.72 -8.28
N PHE A 647 23.57 24.35 -8.15
CA PHE A 647 22.94 24.03 -6.89
C PHE A 647 22.43 22.60 -7.00
N ASP A 648 23.16 21.70 -6.36
CA ASP A 648 22.86 20.28 -6.38
C ASP A 648 21.86 19.92 -5.28
N LEU A 649 20.75 19.34 -5.69
CA LEU A 649 19.70 18.83 -4.80
C LEU A 649 19.92 17.35 -4.43
N ASN A 650 20.93 16.68 -4.99
CA ASN A 650 21.19 15.26 -4.80
C ASN A 650 22.40 15.04 -3.90
N ARG A 651 22.32 15.52 -2.65
CA ARG A 651 23.49 15.54 -1.76
C ARG A 651 23.83 14.21 -1.11
N PHE A 652 22.85 13.33 -0.90
CA PHE A 652 23.06 12.09 -0.15
C PHE A 652 23.58 10.97 -1.04
N ASP A 653 24.54 10.22 -0.53
CA ASP A 653 24.96 8.92 -1.06
C ASP A 653 24.56 7.77 -0.12
N THR A 654 25.04 6.56 -0.39
CA THR A 654 24.74 5.38 0.43
C THR A 654 25.24 5.49 1.87
N ALA A 655 26.23 6.33 2.16
CA ALA A 655 26.75 6.52 3.51
C ALA A 655 25.84 7.43 4.37
N GLN A 656 24.85 8.11 3.77
CA GLN A 656 23.92 9.00 4.47
C GLN A 656 22.46 8.53 4.35
N ILE A 657 22.24 7.21 4.30
CA ILE A 657 20.93 6.60 4.09
C ILE A 657 19.90 6.99 5.17
N GLU A 658 20.33 7.22 6.40
CA GLU A 658 19.46 7.66 7.49
C GLU A 658 18.87 9.04 7.22
N TYR A 659 19.66 9.97 6.65
CA TYR A 659 19.20 11.31 6.30
C TYR A 659 18.28 11.31 5.08
N LEU A 660 18.44 10.32 4.20
CA LEU A 660 17.51 10.05 3.12
C LEU A 660 16.15 9.55 3.63
N GLN A 661 16.16 8.65 4.60
CA GLN A 661 14.94 8.17 5.26
C GLN A 661 14.26 9.33 6.02
N LEU A 662 15.03 10.18 6.70
CA LEU A 662 14.53 11.40 7.32
C LEU A 662 13.88 12.34 6.30
N TYR A 663 14.54 12.62 5.18
CA TYR A 663 13.95 13.37 4.07
C TYR A 663 12.63 12.76 3.60
N SER A 664 12.56 11.43 3.48
CA SER A 664 11.36 10.72 3.01
C SER A 664 10.17 10.92 3.95
N LEU A 665 10.40 10.92 5.27
CA LEU A 665 9.39 11.23 6.27
C LEU A 665 8.95 12.70 6.19
N VAL A 666 9.90 13.64 6.09
CA VAL A 666 9.62 15.09 6.01
C VAL A 666 8.86 15.45 4.73
N VAL A 667 9.27 14.95 3.56
CA VAL A 667 8.58 15.22 2.29
C VAL A 667 7.20 14.55 2.24
N ARG A 668 7.03 13.40 2.91
CA ARG A 668 5.72 12.74 3.05
C ARG A 668 4.77 13.61 3.87
N ALA A 669 5.22 14.12 5.01
CA ALA A 669 4.43 15.04 5.83
C ALA A 669 4.05 16.30 5.04
N LEU A 670 5.04 16.93 4.37
CA LEU A 670 4.82 18.10 3.53
C LEU A 670 3.73 17.86 2.46
N ARG A 671 3.83 16.75 1.71
CA ARG A 671 2.88 16.42 0.65
C ARG A 671 1.48 16.11 1.17
N LEU A 672 1.38 15.41 2.29
CA LEU A 672 0.09 15.14 2.91
C LEU A 672 -0.58 16.45 3.33
N CYS A 673 0.16 17.36 3.98
CA CYS A 673 -0.35 18.67 4.36
C CYS A 673 -0.79 19.49 3.13
N ASP A 674 0.02 19.53 2.07
CA ASP A 674 -0.31 20.25 0.83
C ASP A 674 -1.60 19.69 0.18
N GLN A 675 -1.64 18.38 -0.07
CA GLN A 675 -2.78 17.71 -0.70
C GLN A 675 -4.08 17.85 0.11
N ARG A 676 -4.00 17.70 1.43
CA ARG A 676 -5.16 17.82 2.33
C ARG A 676 -5.64 19.26 2.44
N SER A 677 -4.73 20.25 2.39
CA SER A 677 -5.09 21.66 2.55
C SER A 677 -6.04 22.18 1.46
N VAL A 678 -5.98 21.62 0.24
CA VAL A 678 -6.85 22.00 -0.89
C VAL A 678 -8.32 21.59 -0.64
N GLN A 679 -8.57 20.65 0.27
CA GLN A 679 -9.92 20.21 0.64
C GLN A 679 -10.59 21.16 1.65
N LEU A 680 -9.79 21.97 2.35
CA LEU A 680 -10.30 22.97 3.28
C LEU A 680 -10.74 24.24 2.52
N PRO A 681 -11.78 24.94 2.99
CA PRO A 681 -12.17 26.21 2.40
C PRO A 681 -11.03 27.23 2.53
N PRO A 682 -10.72 28.01 1.47
CA PRO A 682 -9.65 29.00 1.51
C PRO A 682 -9.92 30.04 2.61
N VAL A 683 -8.87 30.44 3.33
CA VAL A 683 -8.97 31.42 4.42
C VAL A 683 -9.19 32.81 3.81
N LYS A 684 -10.44 33.28 3.77
CA LYS A 684 -10.82 34.65 3.41
C LYS A 684 -10.59 35.59 4.62
N GLU A 685 -9.32 35.80 4.93
CA GLU A 685 -8.78 36.50 6.10
C GLU A 685 -9.32 36.08 7.48
N PRO A 686 -8.44 35.98 8.49
CA PRO A 686 -8.85 36.02 9.88
C PRO A 686 -9.40 37.43 10.18
N SER A 687 -10.64 37.52 10.65
CA SER A 687 -11.11 38.76 11.29
C SER A 687 -10.09 39.16 12.36
N LYS A 688 -9.85 40.46 12.60
CA LYS A 688 -8.95 40.93 13.68
C LYS A 688 -9.26 40.33 15.07
N GLN A 689 -10.41 39.66 15.24
CA GLN A 689 -10.78 38.93 16.45
C GLN A 689 -10.20 37.51 16.56
N SER A 690 -9.76 36.85 15.47
CA SER A 690 -9.20 35.48 15.52
C SER A 690 -7.69 35.41 15.68
N LEU A 691 -7.01 36.54 15.88
CA LEU A 691 -5.57 36.61 16.20
C LEU A 691 -5.30 36.52 17.72
N ASN A 692 -6.33 36.52 18.56
CA ASN A 692 -6.25 36.43 20.03
C ASN A 692 -6.87 35.15 20.62
N ARG A 693 -7.04 34.09 19.82
CA ARG A 693 -7.35 32.74 20.32
C ARG A 693 -6.33 31.74 19.81
#